data_AF-A0AAE5TWI6-F1
#
_entry.id   AF-A0AAE5TWI6-F1
#
_cell.length_a   1.000
_cell.length_b   1.000
_cell.length_c   1.000
_cell.angle_alpha   90.00
_cell.angle_beta   90.00
_cell.angle_gamma   90.00
#
_symmetry.space_group_name_H-M   'P 1'
#
loop_
_entity.id
_entity.type
_entity.pdbx_description
1 polymer ?
#
loop_
_entity_poly.entity_id
_entity_poly.type
_entity_poly.pdbx_seq_one_letter_code
_entity_poly.pdbx_strand_id
1 'polypeptide(L)'
;MTQQTPPSNIDLSGSWQLASVDGEIRTAIMLPGDVHTALHRAGLIPDPYFGRNEEKVQWVAEREWAVERSFALPEVDGDWYLDIDYLDTVASVHVNGFLALEADNSFRRYRPDVSSMLKAADNVIRIVFASNIAVGAERQKKQPFYIPYSTGNSPIPDGNMLRKPQCHFGWDWNIAIAPFGLYGTIALKKLETARIEHVVTRQTHNFDGSVDLTVTATLYSKGPSIAQVYFDLDGERVRLDVGVHGETHVNHLFHIDNPRLWWPSGSGEQALYSLSVELPTDEVTKQIGLRTIELITTPDASGSRFAFKVNGREIFCRGANWIPADALFSLSSPEKTEDLLQSAVAANMNMIRVWGGGFYEQDHFYDLCDRLGLMVWQDFMFACNLYPSTEDFLDNVAIEVDYQVRRLSSHPSIALWCGDNELVGALTWFEESRKDRDRYLVSYDRLNRTIEQAVKKALPGALWWPSSPASGYLDFGDAWHADGSGDMHYWSVWHENKSFNNYRSVRPRFCSEFGFQSYTSLPVIKTYAEEKDMNVASPVMELHQKNAGGNERIAGTMFRYFRFPKDFPNFVYLSQIQQGLAIKTAVEYWRSLKPHCMGTIYWQLNDTWPVASWSSLDYGGRWKAMHYLVKRFFQPVAVAAIPSEDGKTIRFSLVNDTLEDISIDLSISALTMKGERLHLKDVQAVCSPDAAVTAASIDVSDIPADTLLAWHFTASNGMGGEGHYVNGTYKALELEPSGLTVAHEYVGESGAIDINVTARGLALFVMIETETDGKYSDNAFDLAAGESRRITFTPAHQLDRGALPEFRFYDLHSCQSAD
;
A
#
# COMPACT_ATOMS: atom_id res chain seq x y z
N MET A 1 22.73 45.80 22.13
CA MET A 1 22.97 44.84 21.04
C MET A 1 22.59 43.48 21.58
N THR A 2 21.39 43.01 21.24
CA THR A 2 20.92 41.66 21.56
C THR A 2 21.71 40.70 20.70
N GLN A 3 22.68 39.98 21.29
CA GLN A 3 23.28 38.80 20.67
C GLN A 3 22.13 37.80 20.48
N GLN A 4 21.65 37.65 19.24
CA GLN A 4 20.83 36.51 18.87
C GLN A 4 21.72 35.28 19.01
N THR A 5 21.42 34.43 19.99
CA THR A 5 21.99 33.09 20.09
C THR A 5 21.78 32.39 18.74
N PRO A 6 22.81 31.81 18.13
CA PRO A 6 22.64 31.07 16.88
C PRO A 6 21.60 29.96 17.07
N PRO A 7 20.78 29.66 16.05
CA PRO A 7 19.80 28.60 16.15
C PRO A 7 20.50 27.26 16.43
N SER A 8 19.98 26.48 17.38
CA SER A 8 20.48 25.13 17.72
C SER A 8 20.17 24.08 16.64
N ASN A 9 19.36 24.44 15.64
CA ASN A 9 18.96 23.61 14.52
C ASN A 9 18.94 24.45 13.23
N ILE A 10 19.69 24.02 12.23
CA ILE A 10 19.74 24.63 10.90
C ILE A 10 19.15 23.63 9.90
N ASP A 11 17.99 23.97 9.36
CA ASP A 11 17.38 23.22 8.26
C ASP A 11 18.19 23.42 6.98
N LEU A 12 18.65 22.30 6.41
CA LEU A 12 19.41 22.27 5.16
C LEU A 12 18.56 21.75 3.99
N SER A 13 17.24 21.64 4.16
CA SER A 13 16.25 21.38 3.10
C SER A 13 16.09 22.59 2.17
N GLY A 14 15.75 22.34 0.91
CA GLY A 14 15.59 23.36 -0.12
C GLY A 14 16.48 23.12 -1.34
N SER A 15 16.90 24.20 -1.99
CA SER A 15 17.67 24.14 -3.24
C SER A 15 19.16 23.90 -3.00
N TRP A 16 19.71 22.92 -3.70
CA TRP A 16 21.13 22.54 -3.74
C TRP A 16 21.62 22.61 -5.19
N GLN A 17 22.92 22.85 -5.39
CA GLN A 17 23.54 22.68 -6.70
C GLN A 17 23.71 21.20 -6.99
N LEU A 18 23.28 20.74 -8.16
CA LEU A 18 23.48 19.37 -8.65
C LEU A 18 24.49 19.40 -9.80
N ALA A 19 25.47 18.50 -9.77
CA ALA A 19 26.40 18.30 -10.87
C ALA A 19 26.70 16.81 -11.09
N SER A 20 26.87 16.40 -12.35
CA SER A 20 27.56 15.13 -12.63
C SER A 20 29.02 15.25 -12.20
N VAL A 21 29.64 14.16 -11.72
CA VAL A 21 31.02 14.20 -11.21
C VAL A 21 32.04 14.60 -12.29
N ASP A 22 31.77 14.26 -13.55
CA ASP A 22 32.52 14.71 -14.73
C ASP A 22 32.39 16.23 -15.03
N GLY A 23 31.42 16.91 -14.40
CA GLY A 23 31.14 18.33 -14.56
C GLY A 23 30.39 18.72 -15.83
N GLU A 24 29.99 17.77 -16.67
CA GLU A 24 29.27 18.01 -17.93
C GLU A 24 27.88 18.61 -17.70
N ILE A 25 27.21 18.18 -16.64
CA ILE A 25 25.85 18.56 -16.31
C ILE A 25 25.87 19.33 -15.01
N ARG A 26 25.20 20.49 -14.99
CA ARG A 26 25.00 21.32 -13.80
C ARG A 26 23.59 21.89 -13.79
N THR A 27 22.90 21.75 -12.68
CA THR A 27 21.56 22.29 -12.46
C THR A 27 21.30 22.48 -10.95
N ALA A 28 20.06 22.72 -10.56
CA ALA A 28 19.63 22.70 -9.17
C ALA A 28 18.79 21.43 -8.87
N ILE A 29 18.87 20.96 -7.64
CA ILE A 29 18.03 19.91 -7.07
C ILE A 29 17.36 20.42 -5.80
N MET A 30 16.11 20.04 -5.58
CA MET A 30 15.43 20.25 -4.30
C MET A 30 15.67 19.01 -3.43
N LEU A 31 16.19 19.20 -2.21
CA LEU A 31 16.28 18.16 -1.20
C LEU A 31 15.29 18.49 -0.06
N PRO A 32 14.43 17.55 0.37
CA PRO A 32 14.32 16.17 -0.09
C PRO A 32 13.87 16.05 -1.55
N GLY A 33 14.48 15.12 -2.29
CA GLY A 33 14.20 14.84 -3.70
C GLY A 33 15.24 13.94 -4.38
N ASP A 34 15.07 13.75 -5.69
CA ASP A 34 15.82 12.80 -6.52
C ASP A 34 16.41 13.46 -7.78
N VAL A 35 17.47 12.83 -8.29
CA VAL A 35 18.23 13.32 -9.46
C VAL A 35 17.38 13.35 -10.73
N HIS A 36 16.53 12.35 -10.98
CA HIS A 36 15.73 12.28 -12.20
C HIS A 36 14.74 13.45 -12.28
N THR A 37 14.03 13.71 -11.18
CA THR A 37 13.11 14.84 -11.06
C THR A 37 13.84 16.17 -11.27
N ALA A 38 15.04 16.33 -10.70
CA ALA A 38 15.84 17.54 -10.88
C ALA A 38 16.24 17.78 -12.35
N LEU A 39 16.71 16.72 -13.03
CA LEU A 39 17.08 16.80 -14.45
C LEU A 39 15.87 17.06 -15.34
N HIS A 40 14.72 16.46 -15.03
CA HIS A 40 13.48 16.69 -15.78
C HIS A 40 13.01 18.13 -15.64
N ARG A 41 12.95 18.67 -14.41
CA ARG A 41 12.60 20.08 -14.15
C ARG A 41 13.54 21.06 -14.84
N ALA A 42 14.80 20.68 -15.04
CA ALA A 42 15.79 21.46 -15.76
C ALA A 42 15.72 21.34 -17.29
N GLY A 43 14.83 20.49 -17.83
CA GLY A 43 14.71 20.21 -19.27
C GLY A 43 15.89 19.42 -19.84
N LEU A 44 16.68 18.75 -19.00
CA LEU A 44 17.86 17.97 -19.40
C LEU A 44 17.53 16.52 -19.77
N ILE A 45 16.42 16.00 -19.24
CA ILE A 45 15.83 14.73 -19.66
C ILE A 45 14.36 14.92 -20.00
N PRO A 46 13.80 14.13 -20.92
CA PRO A 46 12.36 14.11 -21.15
C PRO A 46 11.62 13.57 -19.91
N ASP A 47 10.30 13.77 -19.84
CA ASP A 47 9.47 13.14 -18.81
C ASP A 47 9.62 11.61 -18.88
N PRO A 48 10.14 10.94 -17.83
CA PRO A 48 10.32 9.50 -17.81
C PRO A 48 9.02 8.70 -18.03
N TYR A 49 7.86 9.26 -17.67
CA TYR A 49 6.57 8.57 -17.74
C TYR A 49 5.92 8.67 -19.11
N PHE A 50 6.39 9.56 -19.99
CA PHE A 50 5.77 9.74 -21.29
C PHE A 50 6.29 8.74 -22.34
N GLY A 51 5.37 8.06 -23.03
CA GLY A 51 5.63 7.26 -24.22
C GLY A 51 6.61 6.11 -23.98
N ARG A 52 7.86 6.29 -24.45
CA ARG A 52 8.96 5.32 -24.25
C ARG A 52 10.21 5.98 -23.67
N ASN A 53 10.02 7.04 -22.89
CA ASN A 53 11.13 7.83 -22.37
C ASN A 53 11.91 7.13 -21.24
N GLU A 54 11.36 6.10 -20.60
CA GLU A 54 12.11 5.19 -19.71
C GLU A 54 13.44 4.74 -20.34
N GLU A 55 13.41 4.34 -21.61
CA GLU A 55 14.60 3.89 -22.36
C GLU A 55 15.64 5.01 -22.57
N LYS A 56 15.21 6.28 -22.55
CA LYS A 56 16.05 7.45 -22.83
C LYS A 56 16.74 8.00 -21.58
N VAL A 57 16.31 7.59 -20.39
CA VAL A 57 16.79 8.15 -19.11
C VAL A 57 17.65 7.17 -18.31
N GLN A 58 17.87 5.95 -18.80
CA GLN A 58 18.66 4.91 -18.12
C GLN A 58 20.07 5.38 -17.68
N TRP A 59 20.73 6.18 -18.52
CA TRP A 59 22.08 6.67 -18.28
C TRP A 59 22.22 7.49 -16.98
N VAL A 60 21.13 8.05 -16.45
CA VAL A 60 21.16 8.85 -15.22
C VAL A 60 21.61 7.99 -14.04
N ALA A 61 21.13 6.75 -13.97
CA ALA A 61 21.45 5.82 -12.89
C ALA A 61 22.87 5.22 -13.00
N GLU A 62 23.47 5.30 -14.18
CA GLU A 62 24.83 4.82 -14.45
C GLU A 62 25.90 5.83 -14.01
N ARG A 63 25.55 7.12 -13.87
CA ARG A 63 26.47 8.20 -13.49
C ARG A 63 26.55 8.43 -11.99
N GLU A 64 27.65 9.05 -11.59
CA GLU A 64 27.84 9.60 -10.25
C GLU A 64 27.42 11.08 -10.22
N TRP A 65 26.79 11.48 -9.12
CA TRP A 65 26.26 12.83 -8.95
C TRP A 65 26.72 13.44 -7.64
N ALA A 66 27.05 14.73 -7.67
CA ALA A 66 27.35 15.50 -6.49
C ALA A 66 26.30 16.58 -6.28
N VAL A 67 25.86 16.75 -5.04
CA VAL A 67 25.01 17.86 -4.63
C VAL A 67 25.72 18.71 -3.59
N GLU A 68 25.64 20.03 -3.72
CA GLU A 68 26.32 20.98 -2.85
C GLU A 68 25.41 22.10 -2.36
N ARG A 69 25.60 22.47 -1.10
CA ARG A 69 24.97 23.66 -0.52
C ARG A 69 25.91 24.36 0.43
N SER A 70 25.91 25.69 0.32
CA SER A 70 26.58 26.57 1.27
C SER A 70 25.60 27.11 2.30
N PHE A 71 26.08 27.29 3.52
CA PHE A 71 25.34 27.97 4.59
C PHE A 71 26.30 28.75 5.48
N ALA A 72 25.84 29.87 6.02
CA ALA A 72 26.61 30.67 6.96
C ALA A 72 26.41 30.17 8.38
N LEU A 73 27.49 30.01 9.12
CA LEU A 73 27.46 29.68 10.55
C LEU A 73 28.34 30.68 11.31
N PRO A 74 27.76 31.66 12.02
CA PRO A 74 28.53 32.73 12.66
C PRO A 74 29.37 32.25 13.86
N GLU A 75 28.98 31.15 14.49
CA GLU A 75 29.64 30.58 15.65
C GLU A 75 29.62 29.05 15.56
N VAL A 76 30.78 28.42 15.79
CA VAL A 76 30.95 26.96 15.70
C VAL A 76 31.22 26.31 17.05
N ASP A 77 31.25 27.09 18.13
CA ASP A 77 31.51 26.57 19.46
C ASP A 77 30.42 25.57 19.88
N GLY A 78 30.86 24.44 20.45
CA GLY A 78 30.00 23.34 20.88
C GLY A 78 30.13 22.08 20.02
N ASP A 79 29.26 21.11 20.30
CA ASP A 79 29.22 19.84 19.58
C ASP A 79 28.14 19.89 18.51
N TRP A 80 28.50 19.60 17.27
CA TRP A 80 27.60 19.68 16.11
C TRP A 80 27.55 18.33 15.39
N TYR A 81 26.37 17.99 14.90
CA TYR A 81 26.15 16.77 14.11
C TYR A 81 25.19 17.05 12.95
N LEU A 82 25.34 16.31 11.86
CA LEU A 82 24.31 16.26 10.82
C LEU A 82 23.22 15.28 11.23
N ASP A 83 21.97 15.55 10.88
CA ASP A 83 20.84 14.64 11.07
C ASP A 83 20.28 14.32 9.68
N ILE A 84 20.54 13.09 9.21
CA ILE A 84 20.23 12.66 7.84
C ILE A 84 19.44 11.35 7.89
N ASP A 85 18.31 11.27 7.20
CA ASP A 85 17.61 10.01 6.96
C ASP A 85 17.15 9.90 5.49
N TYR A 86 16.82 8.67 5.07
CA TYR A 86 16.50 8.34 3.68
C TYR A 86 17.53 8.83 2.64
N LEU A 87 18.82 8.67 2.96
CA LEU A 87 19.92 8.91 2.02
C LEU A 87 20.05 7.72 1.07
N ASP A 88 19.63 7.89 -0.17
CA ASP A 88 19.50 6.83 -1.17
C ASP A 88 20.63 6.89 -2.20
N THR A 89 21.54 5.91 -2.28
CA THR A 89 21.83 4.96 -1.20
C THR A 89 23.32 4.99 -0.90
N VAL A 90 24.16 4.63 -1.88
CA VAL A 90 25.60 4.62 -1.67
C VAL A 90 26.13 6.03 -1.87
N ALA A 91 26.48 6.70 -0.77
CA ALA A 91 26.85 8.11 -0.79
C ALA A 91 27.95 8.44 0.21
N SER A 92 28.75 9.46 -0.11
CA SER A 92 29.72 10.06 0.80
C SER A 92 29.38 11.51 1.09
N VAL A 93 29.27 11.85 2.37
CA VAL A 93 28.94 13.21 2.84
C VAL A 93 30.20 13.90 3.32
N HIS A 94 30.47 15.08 2.79
CA HIS A 94 31.63 15.90 3.11
C HIS A 94 31.21 17.25 3.67
N VAL A 95 31.90 17.71 4.71
CA VAL A 95 31.75 19.05 5.28
C VAL A 95 33.07 19.79 5.11
N ASN A 96 33.06 20.90 4.38
CA ASN A 96 34.25 21.70 4.07
C ASN A 96 35.43 20.88 3.49
N GLY A 97 35.12 19.83 2.72
CA GLY A 97 36.09 18.93 2.10
C GLY A 97 36.53 17.75 2.95
N PHE A 98 36.11 17.66 4.23
CA PHE A 98 36.38 16.52 5.10
C PHE A 98 35.26 15.50 5.03
N LEU A 99 35.59 14.21 4.93
CA LEU A 99 34.63 13.11 4.93
C LEU A 99 33.98 12.98 6.31
N ALA A 100 32.65 13.14 6.36
CA ALA A 100 31.85 13.02 7.58
C ALA A 100 31.13 11.67 7.69
N LEU A 101 30.71 11.09 6.56
CA LEU A 101 29.92 9.87 6.53
C LEU A 101 30.11 9.13 5.20
N GLU A 102 30.25 7.81 5.29
CA GLU A 102 29.95 6.88 4.19
C GLU A 102 28.62 6.18 4.51
N ALA A 103 27.66 6.29 3.62
CA ALA A 103 26.33 5.72 3.76
C ALA A 103 26.09 4.70 2.64
N ASP A 104 25.38 3.62 2.96
CA ASP A 104 25.08 2.55 2.01
C ASP A 104 23.73 1.84 2.28
N ASN A 105 22.85 2.49 3.05
CA ASN A 105 21.53 1.98 3.39
C ASN A 105 20.51 3.13 3.47
N SER A 106 19.53 3.12 2.56
CA SER A 106 18.48 4.14 2.48
C SER A 106 17.50 4.09 3.66
N PHE A 107 17.48 3.01 4.42
CA PHE A 107 16.50 2.80 5.49
C PHE A 107 17.06 3.11 6.88
N ARG A 108 18.22 3.77 6.96
CA ARG A 108 18.85 4.17 8.22
C ARG A 108 18.80 5.68 8.40
N ARG A 109 18.89 6.09 9.67
CA ARG A 109 19.23 7.45 10.08
C ARG A 109 20.72 7.53 10.42
N TYR A 110 21.35 8.63 10.03
CA TYR A 110 22.76 8.90 10.21
C TYR A 110 22.93 10.21 10.98
N ARG A 111 23.79 10.18 12.01
CA ARG A 111 24.08 11.33 12.87
C ARG A 111 25.59 11.58 13.10
N PRO A 112 26.40 11.81 12.05
CA PRO A 112 27.85 11.99 12.20
C PRO A 112 28.18 13.29 12.95
N ASP A 113 29.17 13.24 13.85
CA ASP A 113 29.79 14.44 14.45
C ASP A 113 30.56 15.19 13.36
N VAL A 114 30.29 16.49 13.24
CA VAL A 114 30.94 17.38 12.24
C VAL A 114 31.59 18.60 12.89
N SER A 115 31.69 18.61 14.22
CA SER A 115 32.14 19.77 15.02
C SER A 115 33.50 20.27 14.55
N SER A 116 34.46 19.38 14.33
CA SER A 116 35.83 19.72 13.88
C SER A 116 35.94 20.12 12.42
N MET A 117 34.86 19.99 11.64
CA MET A 117 34.83 20.25 10.21
C MET A 117 34.23 21.63 9.89
N LEU A 118 33.52 22.25 10.84
CA LEU A 118 32.84 23.54 10.67
C LEU A 118 33.79 24.73 10.83
N LYS A 119 33.42 25.85 10.23
CA LYS A 119 34.13 27.14 10.28
C LYS A 119 33.15 28.24 10.70
N ALA A 120 33.60 29.19 11.50
CA ALA A 120 32.83 30.39 11.86
C ALA A 120 32.75 31.38 10.67
N ALA A 121 32.16 30.92 9.57
CA ALA A 121 32.09 31.55 8.26
C ALA A 121 31.06 30.79 7.39
N ASP A 122 31.18 30.93 6.08
CA ASP A 122 30.48 30.06 5.14
C ASP A 122 31.06 28.64 5.20
N ASN A 123 30.16 27.67 5.28
CA ASN A 123 30.42 26.25 5.25
C ASN A 123 29.80 25.63 4.01
N VAL A 124 30.40 24.56 3.50
CA VAL A 124 29.88 23.81 2.35
C VAL A 124 29.66 22.36 2.76
N ILE A 125 28.46 21.85 2.47
CA ILE A 125 28.19 20.40 2.51
C ILE A 125 28.13 19.91 1.06
N ARG A 126 28.85 18.81 0.80
CA ARG A 126 28.85 18.10 -0.48
C ARG A 126 28.47 16.65 -0.24
N ILE A 127 27.43 16.16 -0.91
CA ILE A 127 27.05 14.74 -0.92
C ILE A 127 27.36 14.20 -2.31
N VAL A 128 28.15 13.12 -2.38
CA VAL A 128 28.48 12.45 -3.64
C VAL A 128 27.79 11.08 -3.65
N PHE A 129 26.84 10.91 -4.55
CA PHE A 129 26.12 9.67 -4.81
C PHE A 129 26.88 8.84 -5.85
N ALA A 130 27.20 7.61 -5.48
CA ALA A 130 27.77 6.63 -6.40
C ALA A 130 26.69 6.05 -7.33
N SER A 131 27.12 5.49 -8.46
CA SER A 131 26.24 4.71 -9.34
C SER A 131 25.81 3.43 -8.63
N ASN A 132 24.53 3.35 -8.25
CA ASN A 132 23.97 2.15 -7.60
C ASN A 132 24.12 0.90 -8.48
N ILE A 133 24.05 1.06 -9.81
CA ILE A 133 24.25 -0.05 -10.76
C ILE A 133 25.68 -0.58 -10.66
N ALA A 134 26.68 0.30 -10.70
CA ALA A 134 28.08 -0.09 -10.62
C ALA A 134 28.41 -0.72 -9.25
N VAL A 135 27.90 -0.14 -8.17
CA VAL A 135 28.12 -0.66 -6.81
C VAL A 135 27.45 -2.01 -6.60
N GLY A 136 26.23 -2.22 -7.10
CA GLY A 136 25.53 -3.51 -7.04
C GLY A 136 26.34 -4.61 -7.73
N ALA A 137 26.79 -4.37 -8.96
CA ALA A 137 27.62 -5.31 -9.71
C ALA A 137 28.96 -5.62 -9.01
N GLU A 138 29.61 -4.62 -8.41
CA GLU A 138 30.83 -4.83 -7.64
C GLU A 138 30.59 -5.65 -6.37
N ARG A 139 29.47 -5.44 -5.67
CA ARG A 139 29.09 -6.24 -4.49
C ARG A 139 28.77 -7.68 -4.88
N GLN A 140 28.07 -7.90 -5.99
CA GLN A 140 27.78 -9.24 -6.52
C GLN A 140 29.07 -10.02 -6.79
N LYS A 141 30.08 -9.39 -7.43
CA LYS A 141 31.39 -10.02 -7.71
C LYS A 141 32.16 -10.42 -6.44
N LYS A 142 31.93 -9.72 -5.33
CA LYS A 142 32.59 -9.99 -4.04
C LYS A 142 31.89 -11.09 -3.24
N GLN A 143 30.69 -11.52 -3.64
CA GLN A 143 29.97 -12.57 -2.93
C GLN A 143 30.72 -13.92 -3.04
N PRO A 144 30.71 -14.74 -1.97
CA PRO A 144 31.36 -16.06 -1.97
C PRO A 144 30.71 -17.05 -2.97
N PHE A 145 29.50 -16.74 -3.42
CA PHE A 145 28.77 -17.42 -4.50
C PHE A 145 27.77 -16.43 -5.09
N TYR A 146 27.28 -16.70 -6.30
CA TYR A 146 26.32 -15.83 -6.97
C TYR A 146 25.00 -15.75 -6.19
N ILE A 147 24.48 -14.55 -5.95
CA ILE A 147 23.17 -14.34 -5.33
C ILE A 147 22.17 -13.96 -6.44
N PRO A 148 21.19 -14.83 -6.77
CA PRO A 148 20.30 -14.58 -7.88
C PRO A 148 19.21 -13.54 -7.55
N TYR A 149 18.76 -12.84 -8.59
CA TYR A 149 17.66 -11.87 -8.57
C TYR A 149 16.71 -12.13 -9.75
N SER A 150 15.48 -11.63 -9.64
CA SER A 150 14.45 -11.77 -10.67
C SER A 150 14.68 -10.78 -11.80
N THR A 151 15.16 -11.25 -12.96
CA THR A 151 15.33 -10.43 -14.17
C THR A 151 14.00 -10.03 -14.81
N GLY A 152 12.92 -10.77 -14.53
CA GLY A 152 11.58 -10.46 -15.00
C GLY A 152 10.92 -9.33 -14.23
N ASN A 153 11.07 -9.31 -12.90
CA ASN A 153 10.53 -8.24 -12.07
C ASN A 153 11.50 -7.05 -12.02
N SER A 154 12.78 -7.29 -11.75
CA SER A 154 13.81 -6.25 -11.60
C SER A 154 14.79 -6.33 -12.78
N PRO A 155 14.51 -5.68 -13.92
CA PRO A 155 15.36 -5.73 -15.11
C PRO A 155 16.71 -5.02 -14.92
N ILE A 156 16.83 -4.06 -13.98
CA ILE A 156 18.13 -3.48 -13.64
C ILE A 156 18.86 -4.44 -12.69
N PRO A 157 20.06 -4.92 -13.05
CA PRO A 157 20.73 -6.01 -12.37
C PRO A 157 21.22 -5.65 -10.96
N ASP A 158 21.38 -6.69 -10.12
CA ASP A 158 22.11 -6.67 -8.85
C ASP A 158 21.60 -5.67 -7.79
N GLY A 159 20.36 -5.17 -7.93
CA GLY A 159 19.73 -4.28 -6.95
C GLY A 159 19.50 -4.90 -5.57
N ASN A 160 19.36 -6.22 -5.51
CA ASN A 160 19.29 -7.03 -4.28
C ASN A 160 20.58 -6.97 -3.43
N MET A 161 21.70 -6.48 -3.98
CA MET A 161 22.96 -6.26 -3.25
C MET A 161 22.96 -4.98 -2.41
N LEU A 162 21.94 -4.14 -2.54
CA LEU A 162 21.84 -2.83 -1.90
C LEU A 162 20.64 -2.77 -0.95
N ARG A 163 20.79 -2.03 0.15
CA ARG A 163 19.68 -1.72 1.08
C ARG A 163 18.98 -0.44 0.63
N LYS A 164 18.11 -0.62 -0.36
CA LYS A 164 17.39 0.41 -1.12
C LYS A 164 16.01 -0.14 -1.52
N PRO A 165 14.99 0.70 -1.78
CA PRO A 165 13.73 0.24 -2.37
C PRO A 165 13.97 -0.61 -3.62
N GLN A 166 13.44 -1.83 -3.60
CA GLN A 166 13.75 -2.84 -4.62
C GLN A 166 12.99 -2.55 -5.92
N CYS A 167 11.78 -1.98 -5.84
CA CYS A 167 11.02 -1.60 -7.01
C CYS A 167 11.70 -0.51 -7.85
N HIS A 168 12.66 0.26 -7.31
CA HIS A 168 13.43 1.24 -8.09
C HIS A 168 14.17 0.60 -9.26
N PHE A 169 14.54 -0.67 -9.17
CA PHE A 169 15.20 -1.44 -10.23
C PHE A 169 14.23 -1.96 -11.30
N GLY A 170 12.97 -1.51 -11.25
CA GLY A 170 11.83 -2.04 -11.97
C GLY A 170 11.06 -3.06 -11.14
N TRP A 171 9.80 -3.25 -11.52
CA TRP A 171 8.94 -4.33 -11.04
C TRP A 171 7.97 -4.71 -12.17
N ASP A 172 7.23 -5.81 -12.02
CA ASP A 172 6.20 -6.19 -12.99
C ASP A 172 4.95 -5.26 -13.02
N TRP A 173 5.03 -4.14 -12.30
CA TRP A 173 4.17 -2.96 -12.37
C TRP A 173 4.93 -1.62 -12.28
N ASN A 174 6.26 -1.60 -12.07
CA ASN A 174 7.03 -0.36 -11.88
C ASN A 174 7.95 -0.03 -13.06
N ILE A 175 8.18 1.27 -13.28
CA ILE A 175 9.23 1.76 -14.17
C ILE A 175 10.63 1.37 -13.64
N ALA A 176 11.56 1.04 -14.54
CA ALA A 176 12.91 0.63 -14.20
C ALA A 176 13.92 1.75 -14.53
N ILE A 177 14.16 2.67 -13.60
CA ILE A 177 15.13 3.79 -13.79
C ILE A 177 16.07 4.01 -12.59
N ALA A 178 15.99 3.18 -11.54
CA ALA A 178 16.83 3.22 -10.35
C ALA A 178 17.06 4.64 -9.78
N PRO A 179 16.01 5.44 -9.49
CA PRO A 179 16.19 6.80 -9.03
C PRO A 179 16.84 6.81 -7.66
N PHE A 180 17.61 7.86 -7.37
CA PHE A 180 18.33 8.04 -6.11
C PHE A 180 18.47 9.53 -5.75
N GLY A 181 18.73 9.79 -4.46
CA GLY A 181 18.70 11.13 -3.88
C GLY A 181 18.64 11.10 -2.35
N LEU A 182 18.00 12.10 -1.75
CA LEU A 182 17.79 12.16 -0.30
C LEU A 182 16.31 12.45 -0.07
N TYR A 183 15.59 11.55 0.60
CA TYR A 183 14.12 11.60 0.67
C TYR A 183 13.55 12.02 2.02
N GLY A 184 14.42 12.31 2.99
CA GLY A 184 14.01 12.70 4.33
C GLY A 184 14.83 13.87 4.88
N THR A 185 15.08 13.86 6.18
CA THR A 185 15.72 14.95 6.90
C THR A 185 17.13 15.22 6.37
N ILE A 186 17.49 16.50 6.25
CA ILE A 186 18.88 16.96 6.26
C ILE A 186 18.99 18.25 7.06
N ALA A 187 19.61 18.15 8.23
CA ALA A 187 19.76 19.29 9.14
C ALA A 187 21.13 19.28 9.81
N LEU A 188 21.62 20.45 10.19
CA LEU A 188 22.78 20.61 11.08
C LEU A 188 22.26 20.99 12.47
N LYS A 189 22.57 20.16 13.47
CA LYS A 189 22.07 20.33 14.84
C LYS A 189 23.23 20.48 15.82
N LYS A 190 23.03 21.34 16.82
CA LYS A 190 23.91 21.47 17.97
C LYS A 190 23.46 20.47 19.04
N LEU A 191 24.38 19.62 19.48
CA LEU A 191 24.19 18.79 20.65
C LEU A 191 24.42 19.66 21.89
N GLU A 192 23.33 19.97 22.58
CA GLU A 192 23.39 20.62 23.89
C GLU A 192 23.70 19.58 24.98
N THR A 193 22.97 19.57 26.09
CA THR A 193 23.20 18.60 27.18
C THR A 193 22.98 17.15 26.73
N ALA A 194 21.92 16.91 25.96
CA ALA A 194 21.59 15.62 25.38
C ALA A 194 20.66 15.83 24.17
N ARG A 195 20.45 14.77 23.40
CA ARG A 195 19.42 14.68 22.35
C ARG A 195 18.59 13.41 22.52
N ILE A 196 17.41 13.38 21.91
CA ILE A 196 16.54 12.22 21.87
C ILE A 196 16.94 11.36 20.65
N GLU A 197 17.25 10.09 20.91
CA GLU A 197 17.47 9.08 19.87
C GLU A 197 16.16 8.38 19.51
N HIS A 198 15.43 7.90 20.52
CA HIS A 198 14.18 7.17 20.34
C HIS A 198 13.19 7.45 21.46
N VAL A 199 11.90 7.39 21.13
CA VAL A 199 10.80 7.29 22.09
C VAL A 199 9.98 6.06 21.73
N VAL A 200 9.94 5.08 22.62
CA VAL A 200 9.20 3.83 22.43
C VAL A 200 8.20 3.67 23.56
N THR A 201 7.03 3.13 23.25
CA THR A 201 5.98 2.86 24.23
C THR A 201 5.72 1.37 24.39
N ARG A 202 5.35 0.97 25.61
CA ARG A 202 4.87 -0.38 25.93
C ARG A 202 3.62 -0.28 26.80
N GLN A 203 2.59 -1.02 26.41
CA GLN A 203 1.31 -1.06 27.10
C GLN A 203 1.19 -2.35 27.91
N THR A 204 0.72 -2.25 29.15
CA THR A 204 0.27 -3.38 29.96
C THR A 204 -1.20 -3.16 30.30
N HIS A 205 -2.09 -4.02 29.77
CA HIS A 205 -3.53 -3.96 30.03
C HIS A 205 -3.83 -4.83 31.25
N ASN A 206 -4.36 -4.22 32.30
CA ASN A 206 -4.59 -4.85 33.60
C ASN A 206 -5.97 -5.53 33.68
N PHE A 207 -6.13 -6.45 34.63
CA PHE A 207 -7.37 -7.22 34.79
C PHE A 207 -8.57 -6.35 35.21
N ASP A 208 -8.33 -5.22 35.87
CA ASP A 208 -9.35 -4.25 36.27
C ASP A 208 -9.78 -3.30 35.12
N GLY A 209 -9.17 -3.42 33.94
CA GLY A 209 -9.45 -2.60 32.77
C GLY A 209 -8.55 -1.36 32.62
N SER A 210 -7.69 -1.07 33.61
CA SER A 210 -6.70 0.01 33.51
C SER A 210 -5.55 -0.34 32.55
N VAL A 211 -4.81 0.67 32.09
CA VAL A 211 -3.61 0.49 31.26
C VAL A 211 -2.42 1.23 31.85
N ASP A 212 -1.31 0.51 32.02
CA ASP A 212 0.00 1.10 32.29
C ASP A 212 0.76 1.33 30.99
N LEU A 213 1.00 2.60 30.65
CA LEU A 213 1.81 3.01 29.51
C LEU A 213 3.23 3.34 29.98
N THR A 214 4.17 2.45 29.70
CA THR A 214 5.59 2.72 29.91
C THR A 214 6.16 3.43 28.69
N VAL A 215 6.68 4.64 28.89
CA VAL A 215 7.39 5.43 27.88
C VAL A 215 8.89 5.33 28.14
N THR A 216 9.64 4.87 27.16
CA THR A 216 11.10 4.79 27.19
C THR A 216 11.68 5.84 26.25
N ALA A 217 12.39 6.82 26.81
CA ALA A 217 13.21 7.75 26.04
C ALA A 217 14.67 7.28 26.03
N THR A 218 15.22 7.04 24.84
CA THR A 218 16.66 6.81 24.65
C THR A 218 17.30 8.16 24.37
N LEU A 219 18.19 8.59 25.25
CA LEU A 219 18.90 9.86 25.18
C LEU A 219 20.37 9.63 24.87
N TYR A 220 20.99 10.55 24.13
CA TYR A 220 22.43 10.55 23.90
C TYR A 220 23.07 11.83 24.43
N SER A 221 24.16 11.70 25.20
CA SER A 221 25.05 12.81 25.55
C SER A 221 26.51 12.47 25.28
N LYS A 222 27.31 13.46 24.90
CA LYS A 222 28.75 13.27 24.60
C LYS A 222 29.58 13.01 25.86
N GLY A 223 29.19 13.61 26.99
CA GLY A 223 29.86 13.47 28.27
C GLY A 223 28.87 13.41 29.44
N PRO A 224 29.35 13.03 30.64
CA PRO A 224 28.51 12.95 31.83
C PRO A 224 27.83 14.29 32.14
N SER A 225 26.51 14.32 32.11
CA SER A 225 25.69 15.52 32.31
C SER A 225 24.38 15.20 33.03
N ILE A 226 23.60 16.23 33.39
CA ILE A 226 22.23 16.06 33.91
C ILE A 226 21.26 16.69 32.91
N ALA A 227 20.43 15.87 32.28
CA ALA A 227 19.39 16.34 31.36
C ALA A 227 18.05 16.52 32.08
N GLN A 228 17.33 17.59 31.74
CA GLN A 228 15.96 17.83 32.19
C GLN A 228 15.02 17.27 31.13
N VAL A 229 14.32 16.18 31.44
CA VAL A 229 13.41 15.48 30.52
C VAL A 229 11.99 15.69 31.01
N TYR A 230 11.10 16.11 30.12
CA TYR A 230 9.67 16.16 30.40
C TYR A 230 8.98 15.05 29.62
N PHE A 231 8.09 14.33 30.31
CA PHE A 231 7.14 13.42 29.67
C PHE A 231 5.75 14.04 29.87
N ASP A 232 4.96 14.12 28.81
CA ASP A 232 3.59 14.61 28.82
C ASP A 232 2.69 13.62 28.10
N LEU A 233 1.62 13.15 28.76
CA LEU A 233 0.57 12.35 28.14
C LEU A 233 -0.77 13.04 28.33
N ASP A 234 -1.36 13.56 27.25
CA ASP A 234 -2.64 14.28 27.26
C ASP A 234 -2.72 15.38 28.35
N GLY A 235 -1.61 16.08 28.60
CA GLY A 235 -1.51 17.16 29.58
C GLY A 235 -1.09 16.72 30.99
N GLU A 236 -0.96 15.41 31.25
CA GLU A 236 -0.29 14.92 32.45
C GLU A 236 1.23 15.01 32.27
N ARG A 237 1.81 16.09 32.82
CA ARG A 237 3.24 16.40 32.66
C ARG A 237 4.07 16.06 33.89
N VAL A 238 5.16 15.34 33.69
CA VAL A 238 6.21 15.08 34.68
C VAL A 238 7.55 15.60 34.20
N ARG A 239 8.40 16.04 35.14
CA ARG A 239 9.80 16.38 34.89
C ARG A 239 10.71 15.42 35.64
N LEU A 240 11.75 14.93 34.97
CA LEU A 240 12.84 14.16 35.55
C LEU A 240 14.18 14.84 35.28
N ASP A 241 15.02 14.93 36.30
CA ASP A 241 16.42 15.32 36.17
C ASP A 241 17.27 14.04 36.18
N VAL A 242 17.86 13.69 35.03
CA VAL A 242 18.50 12.39 34.80
C VAL A 242 19.98 12.54 34.50
N GLY A 243 20.82 11.71 35.13
CA GLY A 243 22.22 11.59 34.75
C GLY A 243 22.34 10.89 33.40
N VAL A 244 23.03 11.49 32.44
CA VAL A 244 23.21 10.98 31.07
C VAL A 244 24.68 10.90 30.70
N HIS A 245 25.07 9.81 30.05
CA HIS A 245 26.41 9.62 29.48
C HIS A 245 26.37 8.57 28.37
N GLY A 246 26.72 8.95 27.13
CA GLY A 246 26.50 8.10 25.98
C GLY A 246 25.01 7.83 25.80
N GLU A 247 24.66 6.62 25.34
CA GLU A 247 23.26 6.20 25.26
C GLU A 247 22.70 5.86 26.65
N THR A 248 21.63 6.53 27.05
CA THR A 248 20.97 6.38 28.35
C THR A 248 19.48 6.16 28.15
N HIS A 249 18.91 5.15 28.80
CA HIS A 249 17.48 4.86 28.74
C HIS A 249 16.77 5.42 29.97
N VAL A 250 15.73 6.22 29.75
CA VAL A 250 14.89 6.82 30.79
C VAL A 250 13.48 6.29 30.64
N ASN A 251 12.93 5.71 31.71
CA ASN A 251 11.58 5.16 31.71
C ASN A 251 10.65 5.99 32.59
N HIS A 252 9.46 6.28 32.08
CA HIS A 252 8.36 6.82 32.86
C HIS A 252 7.10 5.97 32.63
N LEU A 253 6.26 5.83 33.65
CA LEU A 253 5.03 5.04 33.60
C LEU A 253 3.85 5.96 33.88
N PHE A 254 2.91 6.02 32.94
CA PHE A 254 1.59 6.62 33.11
C PHE A 254 0.57 5.52 33.40
N HIS A 255 -0.28 5.73 34.42
CA HIS A 255 -1.38 4.83 34.76
C HIS A 255 -2.71 5.42 34.30
N ILE A 256 -3.49 4.66 33.54
CA ILE A 256 -4.72 5.13 32.91
C ILE A 256 -5.89 4.25 33.39
N ASP A 257 -6.69 4.76 34.33
CA ASP A 257 -7.76 3.99 34.98
C ASP A 257 -8.88 3.57 34.01
N ASN A 258 -9.30 4.48 33.12
CA ASN A 258 -10.43 4.29 32.21
C ASN A 258 -9.97 4.60 30.77
N PRO A 259 -9.20 3.71 30.14
CA PRO A 259 -8.61 3.96 28.83
C PRO A 259 -9.68 4.03 27.73
N ARG A 260 -9.54 4.99 26.82
CA ARG A 260 -10.24 4.97 25.53
C ARG A 260 -9.43 4.11 24.57
N LEU A 261 -10.00 2.99 24.15
CA LEU A 261 -9.30 2.05 23.28
C LEU A 261 -9.33 2.49 21.82
N TRP A 262 -8.22 2.27 21.13
CA TRP A 262 -8.13 2.42 19.68
C TRP A 262 -8.69 1.16 19.00
N TRP A 263 -9.52 1.36 17.97
CA TRP A 263 -10.11 0.29 17.16
C TRP A 263 -9.82 0.49 15.66
N PRO A 264 -9.68 -0.60 14.90
CA PRO A 264 -9.64 -0.54 13.44
C PRO A 264 -10.94 0.03 12.86
N SER A 265 -10.85 0.54 11.63
CA SER A 265 -11.96 1.11 10.89
C SER A 265 -13.16 0.16 10.83
N GLY A 266 -14.34 0.69 11.14
CA GLY A 266 -15.59 -0.06 11.23
C GLY A 266 -15.75 -0.93 12.49
N SER A 267 -14.82 -0.87 13.45
CA SER A 267 -14.87 -1.69 14.69
C SER A 267 -14.98 -0.89 15.98
N GLY A 268 -14.91 0.44 15.94
CA GLY A 268 -14.99 1.32 17.10
C GLY A 268 -14.34 2.69 16.85
N GLU A 269 -14.11 3.46 17.90
CA GLU A 269 -13.38 4.74 17.87
C GLU A 269 -11.87 4.51 17.66
N GLN A 270 -11.22 5.36 16.85
CA GLN A 270 -9.77 5.43 16.70
C GLN A 270 -9.18 6.34 17.78
N ALA A 271 -9.38 6.02 19.06
CA ALA A 271 -8.94 6.89 20.16
C ALA A 271 -7.41 7.02 20.20
N LEU A 272 -6.91 8.27 20.23
CA LEU A 272 -5.48 8.60 20.26
C LEU A 272 -5.20 9.59 21.38
N TYR A 273 -4.12 9.33 22.12
CA TYR A 273 -3.54 10.18 23.15
C TYR A 273 -2.29 10.87 22.58
N SER A 274 -2.09 12.15 22.90
CA SER A 274 -0.88 12.88 22.55
C SER A 274 0.20 12.62 23.59
N LEU A 275 1.34 12.09 23.16
CA LEU A 275 2.52 11.88 23.97
C LEU A 275 3.64 12.82 23.48
N SER A 276 4.20 13.65 24.36
CA SER A 276 5.45 14.36 24.08
C SER A 276 6.56 13.94 25.05
N VAL A 277 7.79 13.89 24.53
CA VAL A 277 9.01 13.81 25.31
C VAL A 277 9.89 14.99 24.93
N GLU A 278 10.19 15.84 25.89
CA GLU A 278 10.89 17.12 25.66
C GLU A 278 12.19 17.18 26.44
N LEU A 279 13.25 17.61 25.75
CA LEU A 279 14.44 18.24 26.29
C LEU A 279 14.35 19.76 26.04
N PRO A 280 15.18 20.60 26.67
CA PRO A 280 15.16 22.05 26.42
C PRO A 280 15.34 22.47 24.94
N THR A 281 15.96 21.62 24.11
CA THR A 281 16.28 21.92 22.71
C THR A 281 15.91 20.80 21.74
N ASP A 282 15.16 19.80 22.19
CA ASP A 282 14.75 18.65 21.36
C ASP A 282 13.40 18.12 21.85
N GLU A 283 12.54 17.72 20.92
CA GLU A 283 11.17 17.28 21.23
C GLU A 283 10.77 16.16 20.28
N VAL A 284 10.11 15.13 20.82
CA VAL A 284 9.47 14.08 20.03
C VAL A 284 8.02 13.97 20.48
N THR A 285 7.11 14.11 19.53
CA THR A 285 5.66 13.98 19.74
C THR A 285 5.14 12.79 18.96
N LYS A 286 4.26 12.01 19.59
CA LYS A 286 3.64 10.80 19.03
C LYS A 286 2.16 10.72 19.40
N GLN A 287 1.38 10.13 18.50
CA GLN A 287 0.01 9.74 18.81
C GLN A 287 -0.01 8.27 19.26
N ILE A 288 -0.58 8.01 20.43
CA ILE A 288 -0.61 6.68 21.05
C ILE A 288 -2.05 6.18 21.10
N GLY A 289 -2.33 5.04 20.48
CA GLY A 289 -3.59 4.33 20.63
C GLY A 289 -3.45 3.16 21.60
N LEU A 290 -4.34 3.07 22.58
CA LEU A 290 -4.33 1.99 23.57
C LEU A 290 -5.12 0.80 23.02
N ARG A 291 -4.47 -0.35 22.84
CA ARG A 291 -5.14 -1.57 22.35
C ARG A 291 -4.39 -2.84 22.74
N THR A 292 -5.09 -3.97 22.70
CA THR A 292 -4.45 -5.29 22.59
C THR A 292 -4.57 -5.80 21.16
N ILE A 293 -3.55 -6.50 20.68
CA ILE A 293 -3.62 -7.23 19.42
C ILE A 293 -2.89 -8.58 19.55
N GLU A 294 -3.51 -9.61 19.02
CA GLU A 294 -2.99 -10.98 18.99
C GLU A 294 -3.10 -11.52 17.56
N LEU A 295 -2.07 -12.24 17.11
CA LEU A 295 -2.14 -13.07 15.90
C LEU A 295 -2.42 -14.52 16.32
N ILE A 296 -3.58 -15.04 15.92
CA ILE A 296 -4.03 -16.38 16.27
C ILE A 296 -3.54 -17.37 15.21
N THR A 297 -2.54 -18.18 15.59
CA THR A 297 -1.91 -19.23 14.76
C THR A 297 -2.15 -20.65 15.28
N THR A 298 -3.13 -20.83 16.16
CA THR A 298 -3.40 -22.11 16.80
C THR A 298 -3.79 -23.19 15.77
N PRO A 299 -3.27 -24.43 15.88
CA PRO A 299 -3.67 -25.53 15.02
C PRO A 299 -5.16 -25.90 15.13
N ASP A 300 -5.74 -26.37 14.04
CA ASP A 300 -7.08 -26.98 13.98
C ASP A 300 -7.16 -28.08 12.92
N ALA A 301 -8.37 -28.57 12.63
CA ALA A 301 -8.58 -29.68 11.68
C ALA A 301 -8.20 -29.35 10.23
N SER A 302 -8.06 -28.07 9.87
CA SER A 302 -7.68 -27.62 8.53
C SER A 302 -6.20 -27.29 8.40
N GLY A 303 -5.46 -27.15 9.50
CA GLY A 303 -4.05 -26.77 9.54
C GLY A 303 -3.77 -25.84 10.71
N SER A 304 -3.44 -24.57 10.45
CA SER A 304 -3.28 -23.53 11.48
C SER A 304 -4.16 -22.32 11.17
N ARG A 305 -4.73 -21.69 12.20
CA ARG A 305 -5.47 -20.44 12.01
C ARG A 305 -4.52 -19.32 11.54
N PHE A 306 -5.08 -18.27 10.96
CA PHE A 306 -4.42 -16.99 10.80
C PHE A 306 -5.48 -15.89 10.92
N ALA A 307 -5.59 -15.30 12.10
CA ALA A 307 -6.61 -14.29 12.40
C ALA A 307 -6.08 -13.25 13.38
N PHE A 308 -6.53 -12.00 13.24
CA PHE A 308 -6.19 -10.92 14.16
C PHE A 308 -7.28 -10.74 15.19
N LYS A 309 -6.91 -10.71 16.46
CA LYS A 309 -7.82 -10.43 17.57
C LYS A 309 -7.43 -9.11 18.21
N VAL A 310 -8.27 -8.09 18.07
CA VAL A 310 -8.06 -6.73 18.58
C VAL A 310 -9.02 -6.46 19.73
N ASN A 311 -8.52 -6.03 20.88
CA ASN A 311 -9.33 -5.73 22.07
C ASN A 311 -10.32 -6.85 22.44
N GLY A 312 -9.91 -8.11 22.25
CA GLY A 312 -10.73 -9.28 22.54
C GLY A 312 -11.59 -9.81 21.38
N ARG A 313 -11.68 -9.10 20.25
CA ARG A 313 -12.55 -9.43 19.10
C ARG A 313 -11.75 -9.85 17.87
N GLU A 314 -12.12 -10.96 17.23
CA GLU A 314 -11.51 -11.37 15.96
C GLU A 314 -12.01 -10.49 14.81
N ILE A 315 -11.08 -9.85 14.09
CA ILE A 315 -11.37 -8.90 13.01
C ILE A 315 -11.15 -9.60 11.67
N PHE A 316 -12.20 -9.67 10.85
CA PHE A 316 -12.01 -10.04 9.45
C PHE A 316 -11.28 -8.90 8.73
N CYS A 317 -10.09 -9.19 8.23
CA CYS A 317 -9.22 -8.19 7.60
C CYS A 317 -9.63 -8.00 6.13
N ARG A 318 -10.01 -6.76 5.78
CA ARG A 318 -10.38 -6.34 4.42
C ARG A 318 -9.40 -5.27 4.00
N GLY A 319 -8.69 -5.51 2.91
CA GLY A 319 -7.60 -4.63 2.55
C GLY A 319 -6.99 -4.87 1.19
N ALA A 320 -5.88 -4.19 1.00
CA ALA A 320 -5.06 -4.25 -0.19
C ALA A 320 -3.57 -4.07 0.17
N ASN A 321 -2.71 -4.52 -0.74
CA ASN A 321 -1.27 -4.29 -0.64
C ASN A 321 -0.94 -2.87 -1.10
N TRP A 322 -0.20 -2.14 -0.28
CA TRP A 322 0.35 -0.81 -0.54
C TRP A 322 1.73 -0.94 -1.16
N ILE A 323 1.93 -0.21 -2.25
CA ILE A 323 3.22 0.06 -2.88
C ILE A 323 3.51 1.56 -2.79
N PRO A 324 4.74 2.03 -3.06
CA PRO A 324 5.05 3.46 -2.98
C PRO A 324 4.08 4.32 -3.79
N ALA A 325 3.79 5.54 -3.32
CA ALA A 325 2.82 6.41 -3.97
C ALA A 325 3.31 6.98 -5.33
N ASP A 326 4.61 6.90 -5.61
CA ASP A 326 5.21 7.36 -6.85
C ASP A 326 6.55 6.64 -7.09
N ALA A 327 6.94 6.42 -8.35
CA ALA A 327 8.24 5.82 -8.69
C ALA A 327 9.39 6.82 -8.48
N LEU A 328 9.09 8.12 -8.53
CA LEU A 328 9.99 9.21 -8.20
C LEU A 328 9.52 9.84 -6.89
N PHE A 329 10.25 9.58 -5.80
CA PHE A 329 9.84 10.03 -4.46
C PHE A 329 9.53 11.55 -4.41
N SER A 330 10.24 12.38 -5.18
CA SER A 330 10.00 13.84 -5.24
C SER A 330 8.62 14.26 -5.74
N LEU A 331 7.87 13.34 -6.37
CA LEU A 331 6.53 13.57 -6.88
C LEU A 331 5.44 13.04 -5.92
N SER A 332 5.83 12.34 -4.84
CA SER A 332 4.94 12.00 -3.74
C SER A 332 4.63 13.22 -2.86
N SER A 333 3.54 13.16 -2.10
CA SER A 333 3.22 14.19 -1.09
C SER A 333 2.29 13.60 0.00
N PRO A 334 2.27 14.19 1.21
CA PRO A 334 1.35 13.77 2.27
C PRO A 334 -0.11 13.79 1.83
N GLU A 335 -0.51 14.77 1.02
CA GLU A 335 -1.89 14.92 0.53
C GLU A 335 -2.28 13.80 -0.44
N LYS A 336 -1.36 13.43 -1.35
CA LYS A 336 -1.57 12.28 -2.25
C LYS A 336 -1.70 10.98 -1.46
N THR A 337 -0.82 10.78 -0.48
CA THR A 337 -0.86 9.62 0.41
C THR A 337 -2.16 9.56 1.20
N GLU A 338 -2.60 10.68 1.76
CA GLU A 338 -3.88 10.79 2.47
C GLU A 338 -5.07 10.45 1.56
N ASP A 339 -5.10 10.96 0.32
CA ASP A 339 -6.19 10.67 -0.62
C ASP A 339 -6.31 9.17 -0.95
N LEU A 340 -5.17 8.49 -1.13
CA LEU A 340 -5.13 7.04 -1.36
C LEU A 340 -5.62 6.25 -0.14
N LEU A 341 -5.20 6.62 1.08
CA LEU A 341 -5.63 5.94 2.31
C LEU A 341 -7.09 6.24 2.66
N GLN A 342 -7.57 7.47 2.43
CA GLN A 342 -8.99 7.80 2.54
C GLN A 342 -9.83 7.01 1.55
N SER A 343 -9.32 6.76 0.34
CA SER A 343 -9.99 5.90 -0.63
C SER A 343 -10.14 4.46 -0.12
N ALA A 344 -9.09 3.90 0.49
CA ALA A 344 -9.17 2.59 1.14
C ALA A 344 -10.26 2.53 2.23
N VAL A 345 -10.32 3.53 3.12
CA VAL A 345 -11.39 3.62 4.14
C VAL A 345 -12.78 3.74 3.51
N ALA A 346 -12.93 4.58 2.47
CA ALA A 346 -14.18 4.77 1.76
C ALA A 346 -14.66 3.49 1.04
N ALA A 347 -13.75 2.55 0.77
CA ALA A 347 -14.03 1.21 0.27
C ALA A 347 -14.17 0.15 1.37
N ASN A 348 -14.37 0.54 2.63
CA ASN A 348 -14.59 -0.31 3.79
C ASN A 348 -13.37 -1.17 4.20
N MET A 349 -12.15 -0.78 3.84
CA MET A 349 -10.95 -1.46 4.30
C MET A 349 -10.64 -1.13 5.76
N ASN A 350 -10.00 -2.09 6.44
CA ASN A 350 -9.51 -1.95 7.81
C ASN A 350 -8.05 -2.42 7.96
N MET A 351 -7.40 -2.87 6.88
CA MET A 351 -6.00 -3.27 6.87
C MET A 351 -5.33 -2.89 5.55
N ILE A 352 -4.05 -2.52 5.62
CA ILE A 352 -3.15 -2.28 4.49
C ILE A 352 -1.87 -3.05 4.76
N ARG A 353 -1.34 -3.74 3.74
CA ARG A 353 -0.01 -4.37 3.82
C ARG A 353 1.01 -3.51 3.11
N VAL A 354 1.97 -2.95 3.85
CA VAL A 354 3.12 -2.23 3.28
C VAL A 354 4.10 -3.28 2.75
N TRP A 355 4.09 -3.46 1.44
CA TRP A 355 4.79 -4.54 0.75
C TRP A 355 6.33 -4.34 0.73
N GLY A 356 7.06 -5.44 0.90
CA GLY A 356 8.50 -5.45 1.18
C GLY A 356 9.47 -5.00 0.07
N GLY A 357 9.05 -4.69 -1.15
CA GLY A 357 10.00 -4.13 -2.13
C GLY A 357 9.92 -2.61 -2.29
N GLY A 358 9.11 -1.93 -1.48
CA GLY A 358 8.95 -0.48 -1.48
C GLY A 358 9.83 0.23 -0.45
N PHE A 359 9.21 1.12 0.32
CA PHE A 359 9.82 1.84 1.44
C PHE A 359 9.18 1.42 2.76
N TYR A 360 9.93 1.50 3.86
CA TYR A 360 9.27 1.89 5.12
C TYR A 360 8.76 3.31 4.90
N GLU A 361 7.44 3.51 4.93
CA GLU A 361 6.87 4.84 4.64
C GLU A 361 7.33 5.91 5.65
N GLN A 362 7.07 7.17 5.31
CA GLN A 362 7.32 8.32 6.19
C GLN A 362 6.38 8.31 7.41
N ASP A 363 6.75 8.95 8.51
CA ASP A 363 5.96 8.93 9.77
C ASP A 363 4.48 9.35 9.55
N HIS A 364 4.25 10.35 8.68
CA HIS A 364 2.90 10.83 8.37
C HIS A 364 1.96 9.76 7.77
N PHE A 365 2.50 8.75 7.08
CA PHE A 365 1.72 7.62 6.56
C PHE A 365 1.12 6.82 7.71
N TYR A 366 1.91 6.49 8.73
CA TYR A 366 1.44 5.71 9.87
C TYR A 366 0.53 6.55 10.76
N ASP A 367 0.82 7.85 10.91
CA ASP A 367 -0.10 8.78 11.59
C ASP A 367 -1.48 8.82 10.90
N LEU A 368 -1.51 8.78 9.55
CA LEU A 368 -2.75 8.67 8.80
C LEU A 368 -3.44 7.33 9.06
N CYS A 369 -2.72 6.21 9.00
CA CYS A 369 -3.26 4.88 9.32
C CYS A 369 -3.83 4.81 10.75
N ASP A 370 -3.17 5.42 11.72
CA ASP A 370 -3.63 5.51 13.11
C ASP A 370 -4.95 6.28 13.20
N ARG A 371 -5.04 7.46 12.57
CA ARG A 371 -6.27 8.28 12.56
C ARG A 371 -7.41 7.64 11.79
N LEU A 372 -7.11 6.96 10.69
CA LEU A 372 -8.08 6.33 9.80
C LEU A 372 -8.51 4.93 10.26
N GLY A 373 -7.84 4.35 11.26
CA GLY A 373 -8.14 3.01 11.74
C GLY A 373 -7.68 1.90 10.78
N LEU A 374 -6.69 2.17 9.92
CA LEU A 374 -6.14 1.16 9.02
C LEU A 374 -5.04 0.39 9.74
N MET A 375 -5.25 -0.89 10.01
CA MET A 375 -4.18 -1.76 10.51
C MET A 375 -3.08 -1.89 9.47
N VAL A 376 -1.82 -1.89 9.90
CA VAL A 376 -0.66 -2.01 9.03
C VAL A 376 0.00 -3.37 9.26
N TRP A 377 0.03 -4.19 8.22
CA TRP A 377 0.97 -5.28 8.09
C TRP A 377 2.25 -4.70 7.47
N GLN A 378 3.34 -4.67 8.24
CA GLN A 378 4.61 -4.07 7.84
C GLN A 378 5.60 -5.16 7.44
N ASP A 379 5.92 -5.27 6.15
CA ASP A 379 7.06 -6.07 5.71
C ASP A 379 8.38 -5.34 6.03
N PHE A 380 9.48 -6.07 6.24
CA PHE A 380 10.82 -5.51 6.06
C PHE A 380 11.14 -5.45 4.57
N MET A 381 12.04 -4.53 4.18
CA MET A 381 12.22 -4.16 2.78
C MET A 381 13.05 -5.19 1.97
N PHE A 382 12.51 -6.40 1.82
CA PHE A 382 13.00 -7.53 1.03
C PHE A 382 11.84 -8.14 0.23
N ALA A 383 12.04 -8.37 -1.07
CA ALA A 383 11.00 -8.96 -1.93
C ALA A 383 11.57 -9.73 -3.13
N CYS A 384 11.01 -10.92 -3.40
CA CYS A 384 11.10 -11.70 -4.66
C CYS A 384 12.51 -11.99 -5.22
N ASN A 385 13.56 -11.72 -4.45
CA ASN A 385 14.97 -11.94 -4.78
C ASN A 385 15.61 -12.79 -3.69
N LEU A 386 16.77 -13.39 -3.97
CA LEU A 386 17.65 -13.84 -2.89
C LEU A 386 18.58 -12.70 -2.49
N TYR A 387 18.99 -12.69 -1.23
CA TYR A 387 19.78 -11.59 -0.66
C TYR A 387 21.09 -12.11 -0.05
N PRO A 388 22.11 -11.24 0.05
CA PRO A 388 23.34 -11.59 0.74
C PRO A 388 23.09 -11.97 2.20
N SER A 389 23.98 -12.81 2.73
CA SER A 389 24.00 -13.19 4.14
C SER A 389 25.43 -13.15 4.70
N THR A 390 26.27 -12.26 4.16
CA THR A 390 27.61 -11.96 4.71
C THR A 390 27.45 -11.13 5.98
N GLU A 391 28.43 -11.20 6.89
CA GLU A 391 28.37 -10.54 8.20
C GLU A 391 28.16 -9.02 8.07
N ASP A 392 28.87 -8.38 7.15
CA ASP A 392 28.73 -6.94 6.86
C ASP A 392 27.33 -6.55 6.38
N PHE A 393 26.69 -7.39 5.55
CA PHE A 393 25.34 -7.14 5.09
C PHE A 393 24.32 -7.34 6.21
N LEU A 394 24.45 -8.43 6.98
CA LEU A 394 23.54 -8.75 8.09
C LEU A 394 23.64 -7.72 9.22
N ASP A 395 24.84 -7.21 9.53
CA ASP A 395 25.03 -6.13 10.50
C ASP A 395 24.35 -4.84 10.03
N ASN A 396 24.46 -4.51 8.74
CA ASN A 396 23.76 -3.34 8.17
C ASN A 396 22.24 -3.49 8.26
N VAL A 397 21.71 -4.69 7.99
CA VAL A 397 20.28 -5.02 8.14
C VAL A 397 19.84 -4.95 9.59
N ALA A 398 20.63 -5.46 10.54
CA ALA A 398 20.27 -5.41 11.96
C ALA A 398 20.13 -3.97 12.48
N ILE A 399 20.97 -3.04 12.01
CA ILE A 399 20.88 -1.62 12.37
C ILE A 399 19.65 -0.96 11.73
N GLU A 400 19.35 -1.28 10.46
CA GLU A 400 18.13 -0.85 9.79
C GLU A 400 16.88 -1.30 10.57
N VAL A 401 16.81 -2.58 10.93
CA VAL A 401 15.66 -3.16 11.63
C VAL A 401 15.48 -2.53 13.01
N ASP A 402 16.55 -2.38 13.80
CA ASP A 402 16.46 -1.75 15.12
C ASP A 402 15.96 -0.30 15.02
N TYR A 403 16.48 0.48 14.05
CA TYR A 403 16.03 1.84 13.80
C TYR A 403 14.54 1.91 13.42
N GLN A 404 14.13 1.13 12.41
CA GLN A 404 12.77 1.17 11.87
C GLN A 404 11.73 0.69 12.90
N VAL A 405 12.04 -0.38 13.63
CA VAL A 405 11.14 -0.88 14.69
C VAL A 405 10.99 0.16 15.80
N ARG A 406 12.07 0.79 16.27
CA ARG A 406 11.96 1.84 17.30
C ARG A 406 11.22 3.08 16.81
N ARG A 407 11.44 3.49 15.56
CA ARG A 407 10.72 4.62 14.94
C ARG A 407 9.21 4.40 14.96
N LEU A 408 8.79 3.19 14.55
CA LEU A 408 7.43 2.90 14.18
C LEU A 408 6.59 2.17 15.26
N SER A 409 7.22 1.47 16.20
CA SER A 409 6.55 0.59 17.19
C SER A 409 5.46 1.21 18.05
N SER A 410 5.41 2.54 18.15
CA SER A 410 4.40 3.25 18.95
C SER A 410 3.10 3.54 18.18
N HIS A 411 3.08 3.33 16.86
CA HIS A 411 1.86 3.50 16.06
C HIS A 411 0.87 2.38 16.39
N PRO A 412 -0.35 2.68 16.89
CA PRO A 412 -1.35 1.68 17.18
C PRO A 412 -1.77 0.86 15.96
N SER A 413 -1.69 1.45 14.76
CA SER A 413 -2.01 0.79 13.49
C SER A 413 -1.11 -0.41 13.19
N ILE A 414 0.16 -0.42 13.60
CA ILE A 414 1.06 -1.54 13.30
C ILE A 414 0.57 -2.81 13.98
N ALA A 415 0.10 -3.73 13.14
CA ALA A 415 -0.56 -4.96 13.53
C ALA A 415 0.35 -6.18 13.40
N LEU A 416 1.25 -6.20 12.42
CA LEU A 416 2.15 -7.32 12.17
C LEU A 416 3.48 -6.83 11.59
N TRP A 417 4.58 -7.42 12.03
CA TRP A 417 5.90 -7.30 11.40
C TRP A 417 6.19 -8.57 10.62
N CYS A 418 6.47 -8.46 9.32
CA CYS A 418 6.73 -9.58 8.43
C CYS A 418 8.14 -9.49 7.85
N GLY A 419 8.89 -10.58 7.82
CA GLY A 419 10.29 -10.58 7.41
C GLY A 419 10.53 -10.15 5.96
N ASP A 420 9.63 -10.52 5.05
CA ASP A 420 9.79 -10.26 3.62
C ASP A 420 8.53 -10.60 2.80
N ASN A 421 8.62 -10.31 1.50
CA ASN A 421 7.69 -10.78 0.48
C ASN A 421 8.27 -11.94 -0.37
N GLU A 422 7.66 -13.11 -0.26
CA GLU A 422 7.84 -14.29 -1.10
C GLU A 422 9.26 -14.89 -1.14
N LEU A 423 10.16 -14.56 -0.20
CA LEU A 423 11.52 -15.11 -0.26
C LEU A 423 11.54 -16.63 -0.05
N VAL A 424 10.60 -17.18 0.74
CA VAL A 424 10.44 -18.63 0.89
C VAL A 424 10.13 -19.29 -0.46
N GLY A 425 9.20 -18.72 -1.23
CA GLY A 425 8.92 -19.18 -2.59
C GLY A 425 10.12 -19.02 -3.52
N ALA A 426 10.81 -17.88 -3.42
CA ALA A 426 11.97 -17.51 -4.24
C ALA A 426 13.14 -18.49 -4.15
N LEU A 427 13.25 -19.26 -3.04
CA LEU A 427 14.21 -20.37 -2.93
C LEU A 427 14.08 -21.39 -4.06
N THR A 428 12.94 -21.47 -4.74
CA THR A 428 12.68 -22.44 -5.82
C THR A 428 12.65 -21.81 -7.22
N TRP A 429 12.72 -20.49 -7.34
CA TRP A 429 12.54 -19.80 -8.63
C TRP A 429 13.80 -19.81 -9.50
N PHE A 430 14.98 -19.74 -8.88
CA PHE A 430 16.25 -19.59 -9.58
C PHE A 430 16.90 -20.94 -9.89
N GLU A 431 17.67 -21.01 -10.98
CA GLU A 431 18.40 -22.24 -11.33
C GLU A 431 19.46 -22.57 -10.28
N GLU A 432 20.14 -21.54 -9.75
CA GLU A 432 21.18 -21.64 -8.76
C GLU A 432 20.64 -22.20 -7.44
N SER A 433 19.50 -21.67 -6.97
CA SER A 433 18.89 -22.10 -5.72
C SER A 433 18.28 -23.50 -5.80
N ARG A 434 17.77 -23.91 -6.96
CA ARG A 434 17.36 -25.29 -7.21
C ARG A 434 18.53 -26.27 -7.24
N LYS A 435 19.70 -25.84 -7.74
CA LYS A 435 20.91 -26.67 -7.80
C LYS A 435 21.60 -26.84 -6.45
N ASP A 436 21.55 -25.85 -5.57
CA ASP A 436 22.18 -25.88 -4.23
C ASP A 436 21.20 -25.39 -3.15
N ARG A 437 20.11 -26.12 -2.98
CA ARG A 437 19.01 -25.76 -2.06
C ARG A 437 19.51 -25.40 -0.65
N ASP A 438 20.37 -26.23 -0.08
CA ASP A 438 20.80 -26.07 1.31
C ASP A 438 21.58 -24.77 1.52
N ARG A 439 22.42 -24.35 0.56
CA ARG A 439 23.15 -23.09 0.64
C ARG A 439 22.22 -21.89 0.70
N TYR A 440 21.26 -21.81 -0.21
CA TYR A 440 20.37 -20.66 -0.29
C TYR A 440 19.34 -20.65 0.83
N LEU A 441 18.88 -21.83 1.27
CA LEU A 441 18.04 -21.94 2.45
C LEU A 441 18.78 -21.46 3.72
N VAL A 442 20.03 -21.85 3.92
CA VAL A 442 20.84 -21.36 5.06
C VAL A 442 21.08 -19.86 4.97
N SER A 443 21.30 -19.33 3.77
CA SER A 443 21.49 -17.88 3.55
C SER A 443 20.22 -17.10 3.89
N TYR A 444 19.06 -17.60 3.45
CA TYR A 444 17.76 -17.05 3.80
C TYR A 444 17.48 -17.11 5.30
N ASP A 445 17.67 -18.28 5.94
CA ASP A 445 17.46 -18.44 7.39
C ASP A 445 18.33 -17.48 8.21
N ARG A 446 19.59 -17.24 7.80
CA ARG A 446 20.46 -16.25 8.44
C ARG A 446 19.91 -14.83 8.34
N LEU A 447 19.44 -14.42 7.17
CA LEU A 447 18.83 -13.12 6.98
C LEU A 447 17.55 -12.99 7.81
N ASN A 448 16.62 -13.93 7.67
CA ASN A 448 15.33 -13.90 8.36
C ASN A 448 15.49 -13.90 9.89
N ARG A 449 16.41 -14.72 10.41
CA ARG A 449 16.75 -14.74 11.84
C ARG A 449 17.40 -13.44 12.31
N THR A 450 18.22 -12.81 11.48
CA THR A 450 18.81 -11.50 11.81
C THR A 450 17.72 -10.45 11.96
N ILE A 451 16.75 -10.43 11.05
CA ILE A 451 15.58 -9.55 11.13
C ILE A 451 14.78 -9.86 12.40
N GLU A 452 14.37 -11.11 12.62
CA GLU A 452 13.61 -11.52 13.80
C GLU A 452 14.31 -11.10 15.11
N GLN A 453 15.60 -11.38 15.24
CA GLN A 453 16.36 -11.05 16.44
C GLN A 453 16.46 -9.54 16.67
N ALA A 454 16.67 -8.76 15.62
CA ALA A 454 16.69 -7.30 15.71
C ALA A 454 15.30 -6.74 16.09
N VAL A 455 14.21 -7.27 15.52
CA VAL A 455 12.83 -6.92 15.91
C VAL A 455 12.59 -7.21 17.38
N LYS A 456 12.91 -8.43 17.84
CA LYS A 456 12.66 -8.84 19.24
C LYS A 456 13.56 -8.11 20.22
N LYS A 457 14.74 -7.65 19.80
CA LYS A 457 15.61 -6.77 20.61
C LYS A 457 15.01 -5.38 20.76
N ALA A 458 14.51 -4.79 19.67
CA ALA A 458 13.91 -3.46 19.67
C ALA A 458 12.52 -3.43 20.35
N LEU A 459 11.71 -4.46 20.12
CA LEU A 459 10.36 -4.61 20.65
C LEU A 459 10.07 -6.09 20.99
N PRO A 460 10.34 -6.54 22.23
CA PRO A 460 10.16 -7.95 22.61
C PRO A 460 8.74 -8.51 22.38
N GLY A 461 7.72 -7.66 22.52
CA GLY A 461 6.31 -8.00 22.32
C GLY A 461 5.80 -7.93 20.88
N ALA A 462 6.66 -7.65 19.89
CA ALA A 462 6.26 -7.54 18.50
C ALA A 462 5.61 -8.83 17.98
N LEU A 463 4.47 -8.72 17.29
CA LEU A 463 3.94 -9.82 16.50
C LEU A 463 4.81 -9.99 15.25
N TRP A 464 5.36 -11.18 15.06
CA TRP A 464 6.34 -11.49 14.02
C TRP A 464 5.80 -12.57 13.09
N TRP A 465 6.02 -12.42 11.79
CA TRP A 465 5.76 -13.42 10.77
C TRP A 465 7.00 -13.56 9.87
N PRO A 466 7.46 -14.77 9.55
CA PRO A 466 8.74 -14.94 8.87
C PRO A 466 8.72 -14.43 7.43
N SER A 467 7.69 -14.73 6.64
CA SER A 467 7.58 -14.37 5.22
C SER A 467 6.11 -14.38 4.82
N SER A 468 5.75 -13.57 3.82
CA SER A 468 4.42 -13.58 3.19
C SER A 468 4.57 -14.11 1.77
N PRO A 469 4.03 -15.30 1.42
CA PRO A 469 3.22 -16.18 2.26
C PRO A 469 4.08 -17.17 3.05
N ALA A 470 3.56 -17.65 4.18
CA ALA A 470 4.11 -18.78 4.91
C ALA A 470 3.01 -19.66 5.51
N SER A 471 3.25 -20.97 5.59
CA SER A 471 2.34 -21.90 6.30
C SER A 471 2.50 -21.82 7.83
N GLY A 472 3.63 -21.32 8.33
CA GLY A 472 3.95 -21.21 9.74
C GLY A 472 5.41 -20.89 10.01
N TYR A 473 5.75 -20.77 11.30
CA TYR A 473 7.14 -20.56 11.73
C TYR A 473 8.02 -21.76 11.39
N LEU A 474 9.23 -21.50 10.90
CA LEU A 474 10.23 -22.50 10.50
C LEU A 474 9.73 -23.47 9.40
N ASP A 475 8.64 -23.12 8.71
CA ASP A 475 8.22 -23.77 7.48
C ASP A 475 8.79 -23.00 6.28
N PHE A 476 9.53 -23.71 5.43
CA PHE A 476 10.18 -23.16 4.24
C PHE A 476 9.57 -23.74 2.96
N GLY A 477 8.34 -24.27 3.04
CA GLY A 477 7.53 -24.66 1.89
C GLY A 477 6.84 -23.46 1.25
N ASP A 478 6.66 -23.52 -0.07
CA ASP A 478 5.85 -22.53 -0.78
C ASP A 478 4.37 -22.68 -0.38
N ALA A 479 3.79 -21.60 0.16
CA ALA A 479 2.41 -21.55 0.62
C ALA A 479 1.42 -21.12 -0.48
N TRP A 480 1.84 -20.96 -1.74
CA TRP A 480 0.92 -20.70 -2.87
C TRP A 480 -0.15 -21.81 -3.03
N HIS A 481 0.19 -23.08 -2.85
CA HIS A 481 -0.77 -24.19 -3.00
C HIS A 481 -1.20 -24.82 -1.66
N ALA A 482 -0.93 -24.16 -0.54
CA ALA A 482 -1.27 -24.64 0.80
C ALA A 482 -2.27 -23.69 1.48
N ASP A 483 -3.55 -23.99 1.38
CA ASP A 483 -4.64 -23.11 1.85
C ASP A 483 -5.08 -23.36 3.31
N GLY A 484 -4.56 -24.42 3.94
CA GLY A 484 -4.97 -24.86 5.28
C GLY A 484 -4.29 -24.19 6.47
N SER A 485 -3.16 -23.51 6.25
CA SER A 485 -2.28 -22.98 7.33
C SER A 485 -1.70 -21.62 6.95
N GLY A 486 -1.58 -20.73 7.93
CA GLY A 486 -0.92 -19.43 7.75
C GLY A 486 -1.60 -18.52 6.73
N ASP A 487 -0.81 -17.73 6.01
CA ASP A 487 -1.28 -16.86 4.94
C ASP A 487 -0.88 -17.40 3.55
N MET A 488 -1.58 -16.93 2.52
CA MET A 488 -1.50 -17.47 1.16
C MET A 488 -1.41 -16.35 0.12
N HIS A 489 -0.53 -16.52 -0.87
CA HIS A 489 -0.53 -15.75 -2.11
C HIS A 489 -1.13 -16.62 -3.22
N TYR A 490 -2.35 -16.32 -3.65
CA TYR A 490 -3.05 -17.14 -4.64
C TYR A 490 -3.08 -16.51 -6.02
N TRP A 491 -2.10 -16.90 -6.83
CA TRP A 491 -1.84 -16.31 -8.13
C TRP A 491 -2.32 -17.11 -9.35
N SER A 492 -2.87 -18.32 -9.16
CA SER A 492 -3.23 -19.21 -10.28
C SER A 492 -4.26 -18.61 -11.25
N VAL A 493 -5.16 -17.75 -10.78
CA VAL A 493 -6.12 -17.05 -11.67
C VAL A 493 -5.41 -16.14 -12.67
N TRP A 494 -4.37 -15.43 -12.25
CA TRP A 494 -3.60 -14.56 -13.12
C TRP A 494 -2.44 -15.30 -13.78
N HIS A 495 -1.41 -15.72 -13.04
CA HIS A 495 -0.16 -16.24 -13.60
C HIS A 495 -0.32 -17.57 -14.34
N GLU A 496 -1.21 -18.47 -13.88
CA GLU A 496 -1.55 -19.72 -14.59
C GLU A 496 -2.76 -19.58 -15.52
N ASN A 497 -3.28 -18.35 -15.69
CA ASN A 497 -4.40 -18.05 -16.56
C ASN A 497 -5.64 -18.91 -16.28
N LYS A 498 -5.95 -19.20 -14.99
CA LYS A 498 -7.14 -19.98 -14.61
C LYS A 498 -8.41 -19.12 -14.70
N SER A 499 -9.56 -19.78 -14.62
CA SER A 499 -10.87 -19.13 -14.61
C SER A 499 -11.11 -18.43 -13.27
N PHE A 500 -11.97 -17.40 -13.22
CA PHE A 500 -12.35 -16.74 -11.95
C PHE A 500 -12.93 -17.72 -10.93
N ASN A 501 -13.64 -18.76 -11.40
CA ASN A 501 -14.19 -19.81 -10.56
C ASN A 501 -13.11 -20.57 -9.78
N ASN A 502 -11.85 -20.54 -10.22
CA ASN A 502 -10.76 -21.23 -9.54
C ASN A 502 -10.45 -20.63 -8.16
N TYR A 503 -10.78 -19.37 -7.90
CA TYR A 503 -10.77 -18.84 -6.52
C TYR A 503 -11.63 -19.66 -5.55
N ARG A 504 -12.69 -20.31 -6.05
CA ARG A 504 -13.58 -21.14 -5.22
C ARG A 504 -13.02 -22.52 -4.90
N SER A 505 -11.96 -22.97 -5.59
CA SER A 505 -11.34 -24.27 -5.31
C SER A 505 -10.36 -24.23 -4.13
N VAL A 506 -10.04 -23.04 -3.61
CA VAL A 506 -9.14 -22.87 -2.46
C VAL A 506 -9.88 -22.20 -1.30
N ARG A 507 -9.56 -22.61 -0.08
CA ARG A 507 -10.14 -22.11 1.17
C ARG A 507 -9.02 -21.61 2.09
N PRO A 508 -8.40 -20.44 1.81
CA PRO A 508 -7.31 -19.91 2.61
C PRO A 508 -7.76 -19.59 4.03
N ARG A 509 -6.83 -19.67 4.98
CA ARG A 509 -7.02 -19.14 6.35
C ARG A 509 -6.95 -17.61 6.34
N PHE A 510 -6.01 -17.09 5.56
CA PHE A 510 -5.86 -15.68 5.23
C PHE A 510 -5.23 -15.59 3.83
N CYS A 511 -5.75 -14.74 2.95
CA CYS A 511 -5.15 -14.51 1.64
C CYS A 511 -4.52 -13.11 1.62
N SER A 512 -3.18 -13.06 1.70
CA SER A 512 -2.38 -11.84 1.79
C SER A 512 -2.04 -11.25 0.42
N GLU A 513 -2.10 -12.06 -0.65
CA GLU A 513 -2.09 -11.58 -2.03
C GLU A 513 -2.94 -12.42 -2.97
N PHE A 514 -3.65 -11.73 -3.86
CA PHE A 514 -4.32 -12.27 -5.04
C PHE A 514 -4.75 -11.08 -5.90
N GLY A 515 -4.65 -11.20 -7.22
CA GLY A 515 -4.91 -10.05 -8.10
C GLY A 515 -5.34 -10.45 -9.50
N PHE A 516 -5.89 -9.47 -10.21
CA PHE A 516 -6.09 -9.51 -11.66
C PHE A 516 -5.73 -8.13 -12.25
N GLN A 517 -5.03 -8.07 -13.39
CA GLN A 517 -4.68 -6.76 -13.98
C GLN A 517 -5.82 -6.14 -14.78
N SER A 518 -5.81 -4.81 -14.86
CA SER A 518 -6.55 -4.03 -15.84
C SER A 518 -5.64 -2.96 -16.45
N TYR A 519 -6.13 -2.30 -17.50
CA TYR A 519 -5.58 -1.00 -17.88
C TYR A 519 -5.96 0.06 -16.85
N THR A 520 -5.15 1.13 -16.77
CA THR A 520 -5.53 2.38 -16.10
C THR A 520 -6.68 3.09 -16.82
N SER A 521 -7.29 4.09 -16.20
CA SER A 521 -8.40 4.85 -16.81
C SER A 521 -7.96 5.59 -18.08
N LEU A 522 -8.89 5.82 -19.01
CA LEU A 522 -8.54 6.47 -20.28
C LEU A 522 -7.96 7.89 -20.10
N PRO A 523 -8.44 8.72 -19.14
CA PRO A 523 -7.79 9.99 -18.82
C PRO A 523 -6.31 9.83 -18.45
N VAL A 524 -5.96 8.82 -17.64
CA VAL A 524 -4.56 8.55 -17.28
C VAL A 524 -3.76 8.04 -18.48
N ILE A 525 -4.36 7.22 -19.35
CA ILE A 525 -3.68 6.76 -20.58
C ILE A 525 -3.24 7.94 -21.45
N LYS A 526 -4.07 8.97 -21.57
CA LYS A 526 -3.78 10.18 -22.35
C LYS A 526 -2.66 11.03 -21.78
N THR A 527 -2.21 10.82 -20.53
CA THR A 527 -1.07 11.55 -19.97
C THR A 527 0.27 11.00 -20.46
N TYR A 528 0.32 9.73 -20.93
CA TYR A 528 1.56 9.09 -21.36
C TYR A 528 1.55 8.61 -22.82
N ALA A 529 0.39 8.54 -23.47
CA ALA A 529 0.25 7.99 -24.83
C ALA A 529 -0.43 8.98 -25.79
N GLU A 530 -0.01 8.97 -27.05
CA GLU A 530 -0.65 9.72 -28.13
C GLU A 530 -1.77 8.92 -28.79
N GLU A 531 -2.60 9.56 -29.62
CA GLU A 531 -3.74 8.89 -30.29
C GLU A 531 -3.31 7.66 -31.12
N LYS A 532 -2.16 7.74 -31.80
CA LYS A 532 -1.59 6.61 -32.57
C LYS A 532 -1.23 5.39 -31.71
N ASP A 533 -1.06 5.61 -30.40
CA ASP A 533 -0.63 4.59 -29.45
C ASP A 533 -1.81 3.88 -28.77
N MET A 534 -3.06 4.32 -29.04
CA MET A 534 -4.32 3.78 -28.49
C MET A 534 -4.67 2.41 -29.11
N ASN A 535 -3.75 1.47 -28.96
CA ASN A 535 -3.82 0.09 -29.39
C ASN A 535 -3.05 -0.75 -28.36
N VAL A 536 -3.65 -1.83 -27.89
CA VAL A 536 -3.10 -2.68 -26.82
C VAL A 536 -1.74 -3.31 -27.16
N ALA A 537 -1.41 -3.41 -28.45
CA ALA A 537 -0.13 -3.93 -28.95
C ALA A 537 0.81 -2.83 -29.45
N SER A 538 0.51 -1.55 -29.19
CA SER A 538 1.43 -0.47 -29.53
C SER A 538 2.68 -0.54 -28.65
N PRO A 539 3.86 -0.13 -29.16
CA PRO A 539 5.09 -0.14 -28.35
C PRO A 539 5.00 0.67 -27.06
N VAL A 540 4.15 1.70 -27.01
CA VAL A 540 3.93 2.50 -25.80
C VAL A 540 3.11 1.71 -24.77
N MET A 541 2.01 1.08 -25.19
CA MET A 541 1.19 0.25 -24.28
C MET A 541 1.95 -0.99 -23.79
N GLU A 542 2.75 -1.62 -24.65
CA GLU A 542 3.61 -2.75 -24.26
C GLU A 542 4.66 -2.34 -23.23
N LEU A 543 5.26 -1.13 -23.34
CA LEU A 543 6.22 -0.67 -22.32
C LEU A 543 5.54 -0.36 -20.97
N HIS A 544 4.30 0.12 -21.02
CA HIS A 544 3.45 0.39 -19.84
C HIS A 544 2.69 -0.86 -19.34
N GLN A 545 3.05 -2.04 -19.87
CA GLN A 545 2.65 -3.35 -19.36
C GLN A 545 3.92 -4.08 -18.90
N LYS A 546 4.14 -4.11 -17.59
CA LYS A 546 5.39 -4.64 -17.01
C LYS A 546 5.33 -6.12 -16.68
N ASN A 547 4.14 -6.73 -16.63
CA ASN A 547 3.99 -8.16 -16.44
C ASN A 547 4.01 -8.89 -17.78
N ALA A 548 5.01 -9.74 -17.99
CA ALA A 548 5.15 -10.50 -19.23
C ALA A 548 3.88 -11.29 -19.56
N GLY A 549 3.28 -11.02 -20.73
CA GLY A 549 2.02 -11.63 -21.19
C GLY A 549 0.75 -11.01 -20.60
N GLY A 550 0.83 -9.89 -19.87
CA GLY A 550 -0.33 -9.26 -19.23
C GLY A 550 -1.44 -8.87 -20.20
N ASN A 551 -1.09 -8.26 -21.34
CA ASN A 551 -2.05 -7.91 -22.40
C ASN A 551 -2.76 -9.14 -22.98
N GLU A 552 -2.03 -10.23 -23.21
CA GLU A 552 -2.60 -11.50 -23.69
C GLU A 552 -3.59 -12.09 -22.68
N ARG A 553 -3.26 -12.09 -21.39
CA ARG A 553 -4.15 -12.62 -20.34
C ARG A 553 -5.41 -11.78 -20.17
N ILE A 554 -5.31 -10.45 -20.24
CA ILE A 554 -6.47 -9.53 -20.23
C ILE A 554 -7.40 -9.86 -21.41
N ALA A 555 -6.85 -9.93 -22.64
CA ALA A 555 -7.64 -10.21 -23.84
C ALA A 555 -8.21 -11.64 -23.85
N GLY A 556 -7.40 -12.64 -23.49
CA GLY A 556 -7.80 -14.04 -23.39
C GLY A 556 -8.92 -14.25 -22.37
N THR A 557 -8.95 -13.47 -21.29
CA THR A 557 -10.03 -13.49 -20.31
C THR A 557 -11.31 -12.87 -20.84
N MET A 558 -11.22 -11.79 -21.62
CA MET A 558 -12.39 -11.27 -22.33
C MET A 558 -13.01 -12.35 -23.23
N PHE A 559 -12.22 -13.10 -24.01
CA PHE A 559 -12.75 -14.21 -24.83
C PHE A 559 -13.44 -15.32 -24.01
N ARG A 560 -13.06 -15.51 -22.74
CA ARG A 560 -13.70 -16.48 -21.85
C ARG A 560 -15.07 -16.02 -21.39
N TYR A 561 -15.23 -14.74 -21.02
CA TYR A 561 -16.40 -14.26 -20.29
C TYR A 561 -17.26 -13.24 -21.04
N PHE A 562 -16.72 -12.47 -21.97
CA PHE A 562 -17.34 -11.31 -22.61
C PHE A 562 -17.26 -11.37 -24.15
N ARG A 563 -18.07 -10.56 -24.83
CA ARG A 563 -17.85 -10.32 -26.27
C ARG A 563 -16.71 -9.29 -26.37
N PHE A 564 -15.90 -9.39 -27.42
CA PHE A 564 -14.73 -8.52 -27.54
C PHE A 564 -15.17 -7.06 -27.74
N PRO A 565 -14.54 -6.09 -27.06
CA PRO A 565 -14.93 -4.68 -27.11
C PRO A 565 -14.70 -4.09 -28.51
N LYS A 566 -15.54 -3.12 -28.89
CA LYS A 566 -15.53 -2.56 -30.26
C LYS A 566 -14.38 -1.61 -30.58
N ASP A 567 -13.77 -1.01 -29.55
CA ASP A 567 -12.64 -0.07 -29.67
C ASP A 567 -11.77 -0.06 -28.39
N PHE A 568 -10.71 0.74 -28.41
CA PHE A 568 -9.75 0.83 -27.30
C PHE A 568 -10.35 1.38 -25.99
N PRO A 569 -11.12 2.49 -25.97
CA PRO A 569 -11.83 2.93 -24.76
C PRO A 569 -12.71 1.84 -24.14
N ASN A 570 -13.45 1.10 -24.96
CA ASN A 570 -14.29 0.00 -24.47
C ASN A 570 -13.45 -1.19 -23.97
N PHE A 571 -12.27 -1.43 -24.54
CA PHE A 571 -11.31 -2.39 -24.01
C PHE A 571 -10.81 -1.99 -22.62
N VAL A 572 -10.46 -0.72 -22.42
CA VAL A 572 -10.04 -0.19 -21.11
C VAL A 572 -11.15 -0.36 -20.08
N TYR A 573 -12.36 0.09 -20.36
CA TYR A 573 -13.54 -0.09 -19.49
C TYR A 573 -13.75 -1.56 -19.13
N LEU A 574 -13.83 -2.45 -20.12
CA LEU A 574 -14.10 -3.86 -19.88
C LEU A 574 -12.96 -4.55 -19.12
N SER A 575 -11.71 -4.07 -19.30
CA SER A 575 -10.56 -4.57 -18.54
C SER A 575 -10.70 -4.31 -17.03
N GLN A 576 -11.28 -3.18 -16.64
CA GLN A 576 -11.52 -2.84 -15.24
C GLN A 576 -12.72 -3.60 -14.66
N ILE A 577 -13.76 -3.84 -15.47
CA ILE A 577 -14.91 -4.66 -15.06
C ILE A 577 -14.48 -6.11 -14.81
N GLN A 578 -13.71 -6.71 -15.72
CA GLN A 578 -13.24 -8.09 -15.51
C GLN A 578 -12.34 -8.21 -14.27
N GLN A 579 -11.50 -7.20 -14.01
CA GLN A 579 -10.68 -7.13 -12.81
C GLN A 579 -11.57 -7.12 -11.56
N GLY A 580 -12.54 -6.21 -11.49
CA GLY A 580 -13.47 -6.14 -10.37
C GLY A 580 -14.26 -7.43 -10.16
N LEU A 581 -14.67 -8.13 -11.22
CA LEU A 581 -15.37 -9.40 -11.13
C LEU A 581 -14.48 -10.55 -10.65
N ALA A 582 -13.20 -10.56 -11.04
CA ALA A 582 -12.23 -11.53 -10.54
C ALA A 582 -12.06 -11.42 -9.02
N ILE A 583 -11.81 -10.20 -8.52
CA ILE A 583 -11.62 -9.94 -7.09
C ILE A 583 -12.92 -10.14 -6.30
N LYS A 584 -14.06 -9.68 -6.83
CA LYS A 584 -15.38 -9.96 -6.26
C LYS A 584 -15.61 -11.46 -6.05
N THR A 585 -15.26 -12.28 -7.05
CA THR A 585 -15.43 -13.73 -6.99
C THR A 585 -14.64 -14.36 -5.84
N ALA A 586 -13.40 -13.92 -5.63
CA ALA A 586 -12.55 -14.40 -4.55
C ALA A 586 -13.07 -13.96 -3.18
N VAL A 587 -13.29 -12.65 -3.01
CA VAL A 587 -13.65 -12.04 -1.74
C VAL A 587 -15.01 -12.52 -1.26
N GLU A 588 -16.03 -12.55 -2.12
CA GLU A 588 -17.37 -12.99 -1.73
C GLU A 588 -17.36 -14.44 -1.24
N TYR A 589 -16.62 -15.32 -1.93
CA TYR A 589 -16.49 -16.69 -1.50
C TYR A 589 -15.74 -16.81 -0.19
N TRP A 590 -14.56 -16.19 -0.06
CA TRP A 590 -13.74 -16.32 1.14
C TRP A 590 -14.36 -15.66 2.38
N ARG A 591 -15.05 -14.51 2.24
CA ARG A 591 -15.88 -13.94 3.32
C ARG A 591 -17.00 -14.88 3.74
N SER A 592 -17.59 -15.63 2.81
CA SER A 592 -18.62 -16.63 3.13
C SER A 592 -18.12 -17.83 3.94
N LEU A 593 -16.81 -18.01 4.05
CA LEU A 593 -16.18 -19.09 4.81
C LEU A 593 -15.89 -18.72 6.26
N LYS A 594 -16.19 -17.50 6.71
CA LYS A 594 -15.92 -17.07 8.09
C LYS A 594 -16.51 -18.07 9.11
N PRO A 595 -15.77 -18.49 10.17
CA PRO A 595 -14.44 -18.03 10.59
C PRO A 595 -13.25 -18.86 10.08
N HIS A 596 -13.44 -19.68 9.04
CA HIS A 596 -12.33 -20.45 8.44
C HIS A 596 -11.30 -19.53 7.78
N CYS A 597 -11.78 -18.63 6.93
CA CYS A 597 -11.01 -17.55 6.34
C CYS A 597 -11.26 -16.26 7.15
N MET A 598 -10.19 -15.55 7.50
CA MET A 598 -10.24 -14.36 8.36
C MET A 598 -9.57 -13.12 7.75
N GLY A 599 -9.16 -13.18 6.48
CA GLY A 599 -8.75 -11.97 5.77
C GLY A 599 -8.47 -12.13 4.29
N THR A 600 -8.66 -11.02 3.59
CA THR A 600 -8.43 -10.87 2.14
C THR A 600 -7.76 -9.53 1.87
N ILE A 601 -6.49 -9.57 1.50
CA ILE A 601 -5.67 -8.41 1.12
C ILE A 601 -5.34 -8.59 -0.36
N TYR A 602 -6.02 -7.85 -1.24
CA TYR A 602 -5.79 -8.02 -2.68
C TYR A 602 -4.51 -7.32 -3.13
N TRP A 603 -3.91 -7.82 -4.19
CA TRP A 603 -2.83 -7.16 -4.92
C TRP A 603 -3.47 -6.38 -6.08
N GLN A 604 -3.38 -5.05 -6.15
CA GLN A 604 -2.77 -4.09 -5.21
C GLN A 604 -3.65 -2.83 -5.08
N LEU A 605 -3.37 -1.94 -4.11
CA LEU A 605 -4.20 -0.74 -3.89
C LEU A 605 -3.99 0.31 -4.99
N ASN A 606 -2.76 0.78 -5.14
CA ASN A 606 -2.34 1.98 -5.87
C ASN A 606 -1.25 1.68 -6.92
N ASP A 607 -0.90 2.68 -7.73
CA ASP A 607 0.19 2.65 -8.72
C ASP A 607 1.27 3.68 -8.41
N THR A 608 2.52 3.39 -8.78
CA THR A 608 3.67 4.31 -8.70
C THR A 608 3.83 5.23 -9.91
N TRP A 609 3.25 4.88 -11.05
CA TRP A 609 3.38 5.60 -12.32
C TRP A 609 2.23 5.17 -13.25
N PRO A 610 1.94 5.89 -14.35
CA PRO A 610 0.89 5.47 -15.29
C PRO A 610 1.23 4.09 -15.88
N VAL A 611 0.40 3.07 -15.65
CA VAL A 611 0.73 1.68 -16.02
C VAL A 611 -0.54 0.81 -16.10
N ALA A 612 -0.48 -0.31 -16.82
CA ALA A 612 -1.42 -1.42 -16.64
C ALA A 612 -0.93 -2.31 -15.48
N SER A 613 -1.75 -2.44 -14.43
CA SER A 613 -1.39 -3.15 -13.20
C SER A 613 -2.61 -3.78 -12.53
N TRP A 614 -2.39 -4.37 -11.36
CA TRP A 614 -3.43 -4.90 -10.50
C TRP A 614 -4.06 -3.85 -9.57
N SER A 615 -3.69 -2.58 -9.71
CA SER A 615 -4.19 -1.53 -8.82
C SER A 615 -5.70 -1.35 -8.96
N SER A 616 -6.35 -1.00 -7.86
CA SER A 616 -7.75 -0.55 -7.85
C SER A 616 -7.89 0.97 -7.99
N LEU A 617 -6.85 1.71 -7.60
CA LEU A 617 -6.67 3.14 -7.78
C LEU A 617 -5.58 3.33 -8.83
N ASP A 618 -5.87 4.06 -9.89
CA ASP A 618 -4.84 4.39 -10.88
C ASP A 618 -3.81 5.40 -10.36
N TYR A 619 -2.75 5.62 -11.16
CA TYR A 619 -1.81 6.70 -10.90
C TYR A 619 -2.52 8.06 -10.89
N GLY A 620 -2.41 8.77 -9.77
CA GLY A 620 -3.19 9.99 -9.49
C GLY A 620 -4.39 9.77 -8.57
N GLY A 621 -4.70 8.53 -8.19
CA GLY A 621 -5.68 8.19 -7.16
C GLY A 621 -7.12 8.05 -7.66
N ARG A 622 -7.37 8.07 -8.97
CA ARG A 622 -8.74 7.91 -9.49
C ARG A 622 -9.17 6.45 -9.32
N TRP A 623 -10.43 6.29 -8.94
CA TRP A 623 -10.99 4.96 -8.72
C TRP A 623 -11.24 4.29 -10.06
N LYS A 624 -10.58 3.14 -10.29
CA LYS A 624 -10.99 2.22 -11.35
C LYS A 624 -12.36 1.63 -11.02
N ALA A 625 -13.03 1.04 -12.01
CA ALA A 625 -14.30 0.35 -11.80
C ALA A 625 -14.22 -0.69 -10.65
N MET A 626 -13.08 -1.38 -10.53
CA MET A 626 -12.80 -2.31 -9.44
C MET A 626 -13.01 -1.69 -8.05
N HIS A 627 -12.56 -0.46 -7.78
CA HIS A 627 -12.62 0.10 -6.42
C HIS A 627 -14.06 0.35 -5.94
N TYR A 628 -14.98 0.68 -6.87
CA TYR A 628 -16.42 0.76 -6.57
C TYR A 628 -17.01 -0.61 -6.26
N LEU A 629 -16.57 -1.66 -6.98
CA LEU A 629 -16.97 -3.04 -6.66
C LEU A 629 -16.42 -3.45 -5.30
N VAL A 630 -15.17 -3.11 -4.98
CA VAL A 630 -14.53 -3.34 -3.67
C VAL A 630 -15.36 -2.73 -2.56
N LYS A 631 -15.73 -1.46 -2.68
CA LYS A 631 -16.59 -0.76 -1.71
C LYS A 631 -17.86 -1.56 -1.40
N ARG A 632 -18.47 -2.21 -2.39
CA ARG A 632 -19.69 -3.03 -2.20
C ARG A 632 -19.40 -4.37 -1.53
N PHE A 633 -18.46 -5.15 -2.05
CA PHE A 633 -18.20 -6.49 -1.51
C PHE A 633 -17.39 -6.49 -0.20
N PHE A 634 -16.82 -5.35 0.21
CA PHE A 634 -16.22 -5.15 1.53
C PHE A 634 -17.17 -4.50 2.54
N GLN A 635 -18.43 -4.22 2.22
CA GLN A 635 -19.36 -3.71 3.23
C GLN A 635 -19.41 -4.61 4.48
N PRO A 636 -19.47 -4.02 5.69
CA PRO A 636 -19.59 -4.77 6.94
C PRO A 636 -20.75 -5.78 6.97
N VAL A 637 -21.89 -5.42 6.38
CA VAL A 637 -23.01 -6.33 6.12
C VAL A 637 -23.12 -6.51 4.61
N ALA A 638 -23.02 -7.74 4.14
CA ALA A 638 -23.06 -8.04 2.71
C ALA A 638 -23.77 -9.36 2.42
N VAL A 639 -24.47 -9.41 1.29
CA VAL A 639 -25.08 -10.64 0.76
C VAL A 639 -24.43 -10.98 -0.58
N ALA A 640 -23.93 -12.21 -0.71
CA ALA A 640 -23.31 -12.72 -1.93
C ALA A 640 -23.93 -14.04 -2.42
N ALA A 641 -24.09 -14.17 -3.73
CA ALA A 641 -24.53 -15.41 -4.38
C ALA A 641 -23.34 -16.36 -4.62
N ILE A 642 -23.32 -17.49 -3.90
CA ILE A 642 -22.25 -18.49 -3.94
C ILE A 642 -22.79 -19.77 -4.59
N PRO A 643 -22.36 -20.11 -5.83
CA PRO A 643 -22.75 -21.38 -6.45
C PRO A 643 -22.14 -22.57 -5.71
N SER A 644 -22.88 -23.69 -5.68
CA SER A 644 -22.36 -24.99 -5.28
C SER A 644 -21.30 -25.48 -6.26
N GLU A 645 -20.45 -26.40 -5.81
CA GLU A 645 -19.37 -26.96 -6.63
C GLU A 645 -19.90 -27.69 -7.89
N ASP A 646 -21.05 -28.34 -7.78
CA ASP A 646 -21.73 -28.99 -8.90
C ASP A 646 -22.58 -28.02 -9.76
N GLY A 647 -22.63 -26.74 -9.38
CA GLY A 647 -23.35 -25.69 -10.08
C GLY A 647 -24.89 -25.83 -10.06
N LYS A 648 -25.45 -26.67 -9.20
CA LYS A 648 -26.90 -26.92 -9.16
C LYS A 648 -27.68 -26.01 -8.23
N THR A 649 -27.03 -25.41 -7.24
CA THR A 649 -27.70 -24.56 -6.25
C THR A 649 -26.88 -23.29 -6.03
N ILE A 650 -27.57 -22.16 -5.92
CA ILE A 650 -26.98 -20.86 -5.56
C ILE A 650 -27.36 -20.53 -4.11
N ARG A 651 -26.36 -20.38 -3.26
CA ARG A 651 -26.50 -20.02 -1.85
C ARG A 651 -26.28 -18.53 -1.65
N PHE A 652 -27.24 -17.83 -1.07
CA PHE A 652 -27.09 -16.43 -0.66
C PHE A 652 -26.46 -16.39 0.73
N SER A 653 -25.16 -16.09 0.78
CA SER A 653 -24.40 -15.95 2.02
C SER A 653 -24.56 -14.54 2.58
N LEU A 654 -25.02 -14.42 3.82
CA LEU A 654 -25.05 -13.18 4.59
C LEU A 654 -23.85 -13.13 5.53
N VAL A 655 -23.05 -12.07 5.43
CA VAL A 655 -21.91 -11.80 6.32
C VAL A 655 -22.24 -10.60 7.20
N ASN A 656 -21.85 -10.68 8.48
CA ASN A 656 -21.94 -9.59 9.45
C ASN A 656 -20.58 -9.37 10.12
N ASP A 657 -19.97 -8.21 9.89
CA ASP A 657 -18.73 -7.74 10.53
C ASP A 657 -19.01 -6.65 11.60
N THR A 658 -20.27 -6.47 12.01
CA THR A 658 -20.66 -5.51 13.05
C THR A 658 -20.67 -6.15 14.44
N LEU A 659 -20.84 -5.33 15.48
CA LEU A 659 -20.83 -5.75 16.89
C LEU A 659 -22.17 -6.32 17.38
N GLU A 660 -23.23 -6.16 16.59
CA GLU A 660 -24.58 -6.52 16.98
C GLU A 660 -25.17 -7.54 16.01
N ASP A 661 -26.17 -8.29 16.47
CA ASP A 661 -26.98 -9.13 15.58
C ASP A 661 -27.63 -8.24 14.51
N ILE A 662 -27.53 -8.69 13.25
CA ILE A 662 -28.17 -8.01 12.12
C ILE A 662 -29.26 -8.91 11.56
N SER A 663 -30.46 -8.36 11.43
CA SER A 663 -31.52 -8.93 10.60
C SER A 663 -31.57 -8.22 9.25
N ILE A 664 -31.78 -8.97 8.18
CA ILE A 664 -31.98 -8.40 6.83
C ILE A 664 -33.34 -8.83 6.27
N ASP A 665 -33.92 -7.94 5.45
CA ASP A 665 -34.93 -8.27 4.46
C ASP A 665 -34.25 -8.42 3.10
N LEU A 666 -34.21 -9.63 2.55
CA LEU A 666 -33.59 -9.97 1.26
C LEU A 666 -34.67 -10.27 0.22
N SER A 667 -34.69 -9.53 -0.88
CA SER A 667 -35.54 -9.83 -2.03
C SER A 667 -34.71 -10.35 -3.19
N ILE A 668 -35.09 -11.51 -3.70
CA ILE A 668 -34.43 -12.20 -4.81
C ILE A 668 -35.37 -12.20 -6.01
N SER A 669 -34.82 -11.85 -7.18
CA SER A 669 -35.54 -11.73 -8.44
C SER A 669 -34.72 -12.34 -9.58
N ALA A 670 -35.40 -12.74 -10.64
CA ALA A 670 -34.80 -12.94 -11.95
C ALA A 670 -34.95 -11.66 -12.78
N LEU A 671 -33.89 -11.24 -13.46
CA LEU A 671 -33.89 -10.13 -14.41
C LEU A 671 -33.90 -10.67 -15.83
N THR A 672 -34.91 -10.29 -16.61
CA THR A 672 -34.95 -10.61 -18.05
C THR A 672 -33.93 -9.77 -18.82
N MET A 673 -33.57 -10.19 -20.04
CA MET A 673 -32.65 -9.41 -20.90
C MET A 673 -33.21 -8.02 -21.29
N LYS A 674 -34.53 -7.83 -21.15
CA LYS A 674 -35.20 -6.53 -21.30
C LYS A 674 -35.13 -5.66 -20.05
N GLY A 675 -34.63 -6.19 -18.92
CA GLY A 675 -34.54 -5.49 -17.65
C GLY A 675 -35.80 -5.56 -16.80
N GLU A 676 -36.71 -6.50 -17.05
CA GLU A 676 -37.89 -6.69 -16.21
C GLU A 676 -37.53 -7.55 -14.99
N ARG A 677 -37.93 -7.12 -13.78
CA ARG A 677 -37.77 -7.90 -12.55
C ARG A 677 -38.92 -8.87 -12.35
N LEU A 678 -38.60 -10.15 -12.31
CA LEU A 678 -39.51 -11.24 -11.94
C LEU A 678 -39.19 -11.65 -10.51
N HIS A 679 -40.07 -11.31 -9.56
CA HIS A 679 -39.89 -11.69 -8.17
C HIS A 679 -39.83 -13.22 -8.01
N LEU A 680 -38.85 -13.72 -7.27
CA LEU A 680 -38.69 -15.14 -6.97
C LEU A 680 -38.97 -15.46 -5.50
N LYS A 681 -38.39 -14.68 -4.58
CA LYS A 681 -38.43 -14.99 -3.15
C LYS A 681 -38.08 -13.77 -2.30
N ASP A 682 -38.82 -13.58 -1.20
CA ASP A 682 -38.41 -12.72 -0.08
C ASP A 682 -37.99 -13.58 1.11
N VAL A 683 -36.94 -13.16 1.80
CA VAL A 683 -36.37 -13.89 2.94
C VAL A 683 -35.96 -12.92 4.03
N GLN A 684 -36.37 -13.22 5.26
CA GLN A 684 -35.78 -12.63 6.46
C GLN A 684 -34.70 -13.55 7.00
N ALA A 685 -33.51 -12.99 7.26
CA ALA A 685 -32.39 -13.74 7.82
C ALA A 685 -31.74 -12.94 8.94
N VAL A 686 -31.21 -13.64 9.94
CA VAL A 686 -30.45 -13.05 11.05
C VAL A 686 -29.03 -13.61 11.02
N CYS A 687 -28.04 -12.74 11.22
CA CYS A 687 -26.64 -13.10 11.33
C CYS A 687 -26.05 -12.49 12.59
N SER A 688 -25.47 -13.33 13.44
CA SER A 688 -24.76 -12.89 14.64
C SER A 688 -23.51 -12.07 14.27
N PRO A 689 -22.94 -11.30 15.22
CA PRO A 689 -21.65 -10.64 15.05
C PRO A 689 -20.58 -11.58 14.53
N ASP A 690 -19.70 -11.06 13.69
CA ASP A 690 -18.51 -11.73 13.17
C ASP A 690 -18.77 -13.12 12.59
N ALA A 691 -19.88 -13.27 11.86
CA ALA A 691 -20.30 -14.54 11.27
C ALA A 691 -20.66 -14.43 9.78
N ALA A 692 -20.70 -15.60 9.15
CA ALA A 692 -21.30 -15.80 7.83
C ALA A 692 -22.36 -16.91 7.95
N VAL A 693 -23.57 -16.66 7.44
CA VAL A 693 -24.68 -17.61 7.46
C VAL A 693 -25.31 -17.74 6.08
N THR A 694 -26.07 -18.82 5.86
CA THR A 694 -26.89 -18.97 4.67
C THR A 694 -28.23 -18.29 4.90
N ALA A 695 -28.48 -17.19 4.19
CA ALA A 695 -29.78 -16.52 4.23
C ALA A 695 -30.82 -17.29 3.40
N ALA A 696 -30.45 -17.70 2.18
CA ALA A 696 -31.34 -18.42 1.27
C ALA A 696 -30.56 -19.35 0.33
N SER A 697 -31.27 -20.29 -0.28
CA SER A 697 -30.78 -21.07 -1.42
C SER A 697 -31.85 -21.10 -2.52
N ILE A 698 -31.39 -21.11 -3.77
CA ILE A 698 -32.21 -21.29 -4.99
C ILE A 698 -31.58 -22.39 -5.83
N ASP A 699 -32.37 -23.36 -6.26
CA ASP A 699 -31.90 -24.34 -7.24
C ASP A 699 -31.85 -23.70 -8.61
N VAL A 700 -30.79 -23.99 -9.37
CA VAL A 700 -30.57 -23.38 -10.69
C VAL A 700 -31.69 -23.73 -11.67
N SER A 701 -32.37 -24.87 -11.48
CA SER A 701 -33.57 -25.25 -12.23
C SER A 701 -34.78 -24.34 -12.02
N ASP A 702 -34.80 -23.60 -10.91
CA ASP A 702 -35.91 -22.69 -10.55
C ASP A 702 -35.68 -21.27 -11.11
N ILE A 703 -34.49 -21.01 -11.67
CA ILE A 703 -34.17 -19.74 -12.33
C ILE A 703 -34.77 -19.78 -13.75
N PRO A 704 -35.66 -18.86 -14.12
CA PRO A 704 -36.21 -18.81 -15.48
C PRO A 704 -35.09 -18.75 -16.53
N ALA A 705 -35.28 -19.46 -17.64
CA ALA A 705 -34.37 -19.39 -18.78
C ALA A 705 -34.22 -17.94 -19.31
N ASP A 706 -33.07 -17.62 -19.87
CA ASP A 706 -32.75 -16.30 -20.43
C ASP A 706 -32.91 -15.13 -19.42
N THR A 707 -32.65 -15.42 -18.15
CA THR A 707 -32.58 -14.43 -17.07
C THR A 707 -31.28 -14.54 -16.30
N LEU A 708 -30.96 -13.50 -15.54
CA LEU A 708 -29.92 -13.53 -14.52
C LEU A 708 -30.54 -13.35 -13.13
N LEU A 709 -29.87 -13.83 -12.08
CA LEU A 709 -30.33 -13.59 -10.71
C LEU A 709 -29.92 -12.20 -10.25
N ALA A 710 -30.81 -11.49 -9.58
CA ALA A 710 -30.53 -10.23 -8.92
C ALA A 710 -31.18 -10.17 -7.54
N TRP A 711 -30.53 -9.48 -6.62
CA TRP A 711 -31.05 -9.29 -5.28
C TRP A 711 -30.80 -7.87 -4.78
N HIS A 712 -31.61 -7.46 -3.83
CA HIS A 712 -31.33 -6.33 -2.96
C HIS A 712 -31.70 -6.71 -1.53
N PHE A 713 -31.04 -6.09 -0.56
CA PHE A 713 -31.36 -6.26 0.85
C PHE A 713 -31.29 -4.95 1.62
N THR A 714 -32.03 -4.89 2.72
CA THR A 714 -31.90 -3.85 3.74
C THR A 714 -31.71 -4.52 5.11
N ALA A 715 -30.72 -4.06 5.85
CA ALA A 715 -30.39 -4.52 7.19
C ALA A 715 -31.07 -3.66 8.26
N SER A 716 -31.23 -4.21 9.47
CA SER A 716 -31.83 -3.51 10.63
C SER A 716 -31.11 -2.23 11.04
N ASN A 717 -29.82 -2.10 10.71
CA ASN A 717 -29.02 -0.90 10.96
C ASN A 717 -29.04 0.11 9.80
N GLY A 718 -29.87 -0.10 8.78
CA GLY A 718 -30.01 0.76 7.61
C GLY A 718 -28.99 0.52 6.50
N MET A 719 -28.01 -0.36 6.68
CA MET A 719 -27.14 -0.78 5.59
C MET A 719 -27.95 -1.51 4.52
N GLY A 720 -27.56 -1.35 3.26
CA GLY A 720 -28.21 -2.02 2.15
C GLY A 720 -27.22 -2.31 1.04
N GLY A 721 -27.60 -3.25 0.20
CA GLY A 721 -26.78 -3.65 -0.93
C GLY A 721 -27.60 -4.40 -1.96
N GLU A 722 -26.98 -4.57 -3.10
CA GLU A 722 -27.55 -5.21 -4.26
C GLU A 722 -26.47 -6.01 -4.98
N GLY A 723 -26.89 -6.91 -5.85
CA GLY A 723 -25.97 -7.57 -6.75
C GLY A 723 -26.69 -8.46 -7.75
N HIS A 724 -25.91 -9.00 -8.66
CA HIS A 724 -26.36 -9.97 -9.64
C HIS A 724 -25.43 -11.17 -9.77
N TYR A 725 -26.00 -12.24 -10.30
CA TYR A 725 -25.31 -13.48 -10.61
C TYR A 725 -25.76 -13.99 -11.98
N VAL A 726 -24.78 -14.22 -12.84
CA VAL A 726 -24.99 -14.83 -14.16
C VAL A 726 -24.67 -16.32 -14.05
N ASN A 727 -25.66 -17.16 -14.33
CA ASN A 727 -25.45 -18.59 -14.49
C ASN A 727 -24.87 -18.86 -15.89
N GLY A 728 -23.54 -18.84 -16.01
CA GLY A 728 -22.84 -18.98 -17.28
C GLY A 728 -21.84 -17.84 -17.49
N THR A 729 -21.89 -17.20 -18.66
CA THR A 729 -20.94 -16.15 -19.05
C THR A 729 -21.68 -14.92 -19.59
N TYR A 730 -21.13 -13.73 -19.37
CA TYR A 730 -21.72 -12.48 -19.86
C TYR A 730 -21.85 -12.43 -21.40
N LYS A 731 -20.94 -13.08 -22.14
CA LYS A 731 -20.99 -13.16 -23.61
C LYS A 731 -22.19 -13.95 -24.16
N ALA A 732 -22.77 -14.81 -23.34
CA ALA A 732 -23.93 -15.62 -23.70
C ALA A 732 -25.26 -14.89 -23.43
N LEU A 733 -25.21 -13.71 -22.79
CA LEU A 733 -26.39 -12.88 -22.59
C LEU A 733 -26.74 -12.17 -23.90
N GLU A 734 -27.95 -12.38 -24.40
CA GLU A 734 -28.52 -11.60 -25.50
C GLU A 734 -29.11 -10.30 -24.96
N LEU A 735 -28.24 -9.42 -24.47
CA LEU A 735 -28.63 -8.10 -23.98
C LEU A 735 -29.24 -7.27 -25.12
N GLU A 736 -30.34 -6.59 -24.84
CA GLU A 736 -30.90 -5.55 -25.71
C GLU A 736 -30.26 -4.18 -25.36
N PRO A 737 -30.34 -3.16 -26.25
CA PRO A 737 -29.88 -1.82 -25.93
C PRO A 737 -30.50 -1.29 -24.63
N SER A 738 -29.66 -0.94 -23.67
CA SER A 738 -30.02 -0.37 -22.37
C SER A 738 -30.84 0.92 -22.47
N GLY A 739 -30.65 1.67 -23.56
CA GLY A 739 -31.37 2.90 -23.86
C GLY A 739 -31.16 4.00 -22.81
N LEU A 740 -29.96 4.05 -22.20
CA LEU A 740 -29.60 5.01 -21.15
C LEU A 740 -29.97 6.44 -21.54
N THR A 741 -30.56 7.15 -20.58
CA THR A 741 -30.87 8.58 -20.68
C THR A 741 -30.27 9.29 -19.47
N VAL A 742 -29.76 10.49 -19.70
CA VAL A 742 -29.00 11.24 -18.69
C VAL A 742 -29.58 12.63 -18.56
N ALA A 743 -29.81 13.04 -17.31
CA ALA A 743 -30.08 14.43 -16.95
C ALA A 743 -29.02 14.88 -15.94
N HIS A 744 -28.60 16.14 -16.01
CA HIS A 744 -27.65 16.71 -15.07
C HIS A 744 -28.21 18.00 -14.44
N GLU A 745 -27.87 18.23 -13.17
CA GLU A 745 -28.21 19.44 -12.43
C GLU A 745 -27.02 19.88 -11.57
N TYR A 746 -26.75 21.20 -11.54
CA TYR A 746 -25.70 21.77 -10.70
C TYR A 746 -26.18 21.82 -9.25
N VAL A 747 -25.34 21.36 -8.32
CA VAL A 747 -25.64 21.33 -6.89
C VAL A 747 -24.64 22.19 -6.13
N GLY A 748 -25.07 23.39 -5.76
CA GLY A 748 -24.36 24.26 -4.80
C GLY A 748 -23.22 25.12 -5.37
N GLU A 749 -22.52 25.82 -4.48
CA GLU A 749 -21.43 26.76 -4.81
C GLU A 749 -20.10 26.07 -5.15
N SER A 750 -19.93 24.80 -4.74
CA SER A 750 -18.71 23.99 -4.95
C SER A 750 -18.54 23.46 -6.38
N GLY A 751 -19.57 23.58 -7.23
CA GLY A 751 -19.55 23.06 -8.60
C GLY A 751 -19.79 21.55 -8.71
N ALA A 752 -20.30 20.89 -7.66
CA ALA A 752 -20.75 19.50 -7.74
C ALA A 752 -21.92 19.33 -8.72
N ILE A 753 -22.00 18.16 -9.36
CA ILE A 753 -22.94 17.89 -10.45
C ILE A 753 -23.68 16.59 -10.15
N ASP A 754 -25.00 16.67 -10.00
CA ASP A 754 -25.86 15.49 -9.89
C ASP A 754 -26.19 14.98 -11.30
N ILE A 755 -25.82 13.74 -11.57
CA ILE A 755 -26.03 13.03 -12.83
C ILE A 755 -27.08 11.94 -12.58
N ASN A 756 -28.28 12.12 -13.12
CA ASN A 756 -29.36 11.13 -13.07
C ASN A 756 -29.30 10.27 -14.33
N VAL A 757 -28.93 9.00 -14.16
CA VAL A 757 -28.87 8.01 -15.24
C VAL A 757 -30.08 7.10 -15.13
N THR A 758 -30.86 6.97 -16.20
CA THR A 758 -32.07 6.12 -16.26
C THR A 758 -31.97 5.13 -17.41
N ALA A 759 -32.28 3.86 -17.16
CA ALA A 759 -32.28 2.81 -18.18
C ALA A 759 -33.68 2.50 -18.70
N ARG A 760 -33.81 2.24 -19.99
CA ARG A 760 -35.05 1.73 -20.63
C ARG A 760 -35.05 0.21 -20.77
N GLY A 761 -33.87 -0.41 -20.79
CA GLY A 761 -33.64 -1.84 -20.75
C GLY A 761 -32.71 -2.23 -19.61
N LEU A 762 -32.12 -3.43 -19.67
CA LEU A 762 -31.10 -3.87 -18.73
C LEU A 762 -29.75 -3.21 -19.04
N ALA A 763 -29.20 -2.46 -18.09
CA ALA A 763 -27.86 -1.89 -18.18
C ALA A 763 -26.97 -2.51 -17.10
N LEU A 764 -25.99 -3.31 -17.50
CA LEU A 764 -25.03 -3.91 -16.57
C LEU A 764 -23.74 -3.10 -16.54
N PHE A 765 -23.19 -2.90 -15.35
CA PHE A 765 -21.91 -2.22 -15.10
C PHE A 765 -21.82 -0.79 -15.65
N VAL A 766 -22.91 -0.03 -15.54
CA VAL A 766 -22.96 1.37 -15.95
C VAL A 766 -21.80 2.15 -15.34
N MET A 767 -20.93 2.69 -16.19
CA MET A 767 -19.77 3.47 -15.79
C MET A 767 -19.79 4.86 -16.40
N ILE A 768 -19.54 5.89 -15.57
CA ILE A 768 -19.40 7.28 -15.96
C ILE A 768 -17.92 7.66 -15.91
N GLU A 769 -17.38 8.24 -16.98
CA GLU A 769 -15.99 8.69 -17.08
C GLU A 769 -15.92 10.13 -17.61
N THR A 770 -14.94 10.90 -17.14
CA THR A 770 -14.65 12.24 -17.68
C THR A 770 -13.17 12.55 -17.53
N GLU A 771 -12.63 13.43 -18.39
CA GLU A 771 -11.24 13.90 -18.29
C GLU A 771 -11.04 14.87 -17.12
N THR A 772 -12.10 15.51 -16.64
CA THR A 772 -12.03 16.37 -15.46
C THR A 772 -11.69 15.55 -14.21
N ASP A 773 -10.71 15.99 -13.44
CA ASP A 773 -10.38 15.38 -12.16
C ASP A 773 -11.50 15.58 -11.14
N GLY A 774 -11.84 14.51 -10.43
CA GLY A 774 -12.92 14.52 -9.46
C GLY A 774 -13.33 13.12 -9.00
N LYS A 775 -14.29 13.08 -8.09
CA LYS A 775 -14.78 11.87 -7.43
C LYS A 775 -16.25 11.64 -7.76
N TYR A 776 -16.62 10.38 -7.99
CA TYR A 776 -18.02 9.97 -8.14
C TYR A 776 -18.52 9.35 -6.83
N SER A 777 -19.77 9.65 -6.47
CA SER A 777 -20.40 9.04 -5.29
C SER A 777 -20.57 7.52 -5.42
N ASP A 778 -20.80 7.04 -6.65
CA ASP A 778 -20.91 5.63 -7.02
C ASP A 778 -20.60 5.46 -8.53
N ASN A 779 -20.18 4.27 -8.95
CA ASN A 779 -19.90 3.95 -10.35
C ASN A 779 -19.89 2.43 -10.60
N ALA A 780 -19.90 1.97 -11.85
CA ALA A 780 -19.93 0.53 -12.21
C ALA A 780 -21.10 -0.22 -11.54
N PHE A 781 -22.32 0.29 -11.73
CA PHE A 781 -23.56 -0.22 -11.13
C PHE A 781 -24.55 -0.76 -12.18
N ASP A 782 -25.54 -1.51 -11.74
CA ASP A 782 -26.57 -2.04 -12.64
C ASP A 782 -27.86 -1.22 -12.57
N LEU A 783 -28.62 -1.21 -13.67
CA LEU A 783 -29.98 -0.66 -13.76
C LEU A 783 -30.89 -1.64 -14.51
N ALA A 784 -32.04 -1.94 -13.93
CA ALA A 784 -33.14 -2.61 -14.62
C ALA A 784 -33.98 -1.60 -15.42
N ALA A 785 -34.93 -2.08 -16.23
CA ALA A 785 -35.77 -1.21 -17.04
C ALA A 785 -36.64 -0.29 -16.18
N GLY A 786 -36.57 1.00 -16.45
CA GLY A 786 -37.28 2.04 -15.68
C GLY A 786 -36.58 2.46 -14.39
N GLU A 787 -35.45 1.86 -14.03
CA GLU A 787 -34.66 2.28 -12.88
C GLU A 787 -33.78 3.49 -13.20
N SER A 788 -33.62 4.35 -12.19
CA SER A 788 -32.77 5.52 -12.23
C SER A 788 -31.79 5.51 -11.06
N ARG A 789 -30.55 5.95 -11.29
CA ARG A 789 -29.57 6.21 -10.24
C ARG A 789 -29.02 7.62 -10.34
N ARG A 790 -28.93 8.28 -9.20
CA ARG A 790 -28.30 9.59 -9.07
C ARG A 790 -26.86 9.42 -8.62
N ILE A 791 -25.94 9.97 -9.41
CA ILE A 791 -24.51 9.99 -9.14
C ILE A 791 -24.06 11.43 -8.98
N THR A 792 -23.44 11.76 -7.86
CA THR A 792 -22.84 13.07 -7.65
C THR A 792 -21.38 13.01 -8.09
N PHE A 793 -21.02 13.82 -9.08
CA PHE A 793 -19.63 14.09 -9.44
C PHE A 793 -19.15 15.35 -8.71
N THR A 794 -18.08 15.20 -7.92
CA THR A 794 -17.43 16.30 -7.21
C THR A 794 -16.09 16.58 -7.87
N PRO A 795 -15.93 17.70 -8.62
CA PRO A 795 -14.67 18.02 -9.27
C PRO A 795 -13.59 18.33 -8.22
N ALA A 796 -12.33 17.97 -8.53
CA ALA A 796 -11.18 18.22 -7.66
C ALA A 796 -10.87 19.72 -7.54
N HIS A 797 -11.24 20.49 -8.55
CA HIS A 797 -11.12 21.95 -8.58
C HIS A 797 -12.46 22.58 -8.97
N GLN A 798 -12.69 23.81 -8.51
CA GLN A 798 -13.90 24.55 -8.86
C GLN A 798 -13.96 24.74 -10.38
N LEU A 799 -15.09 24.36 -10.98
CA LEU A 799 -15.34 24.53 -12.40
C LEU A 799 -15.76 25.97 -12.71
N ASP A 800 -15.46 26.41 -13.93
CA ASP A 800 -15.97 27.67 -14.44
C ASP A 800 -17.50 27.68 -14.43
N ARG A 801 -18.08 28.84 -14.15
CA ARG A 801 -19.54 28.97 -14.00
C ARG A 801 -20.26 28.56 -15.30
N GLY A 802 -21.03 27.48 -15.23
CA GLY A 802 -21.78 26.94 -16.37
C GLY A 802 -21.00 25.96 -17.25
N ALA A 803 -19.72 25.69 -16.94
CA ALA A 803 -18.93 24.67 -17.62
C ALA A 803 -19.30 23.26 -17.11
N LEU A 804 -19.76 22.42 -18.03
CA LEU A 804 -20.07 21.01 -17.76
C LEU A 804 -18.95 20.13 -18.35
N PRO A 805 -18.35 19.22 -17.55
CA PRO A 805 -17.44 18.22 -18.09
C PRO A 805 -18.09 17.36 -19.17
N GLU A 806 -17.30 16.91 -20.14
CA GLU A 806 -17.75 15.90 -21.08
C GLU A 806 -17.75 14.54 -20.37
N PHE A 807 -18.94 13.99 -20.15
CA PHE A 807 -19.13 12.68 -19.53
C PHE A 807 -19.34 11.61 -20.61
N ARG A 808 -18.60 10.51 -20.49
CA ARG A 808 -18.77 9.28 -21.26
C ARG A 808 -19.49 8.25 -20.41
N PHE A 809 -20.39 7.51 -21.05
CA PHE A 809 -21.21 6.49 -20.39
C PHE A 809 -20.95 5.15 -21.06
N TYR A 810 -20.61 4.17 -20.25
CA TYR A 810 -20.38 2.79 -20.67
C TYR A 810 -21.44 1.90 -20.03
N ASP A 811 -21.88 0.87 -20.74
CA ASP A 811 -22.54 -0.29 -20.17
C ASP A 811 -22.06 -1.53 -20.93
N LEU A 812 -22.32 -2.71 -20.38
CA LEU A 812 -21.84 -3.95 -20.99
C LEU A 812 -22.35 -4.16 -22.42
N HIS A 813 -23.59 -3.78 -22.75
CA HIS A 813 -24.12 -3.90 -24.11
C HIS A 813 -23.41 -2.92 -25.06
N SER A 814 -23.36 -1.63 -24.71
CA SER A 814 -22.77 -0.59 -25.58
C SER A 814 -21.28 -0.81 -25.87
N CYS A 815 -20.58 -1.46 -24.93
CA CYS A 815 -19.16 -1.78 -25.02
C CYS A 815 -18.82 -2.80 -26.11
N GLN A 816 -19.73 -3.73 -26.35
CA GLN A 816 -19.48 -4.92 -27.18
C GLN A 816 -20.46 -5.02 -28.36
N SER A 817 -21.28 -3.99 -28.61
CA SER A 817 -22.17 -3.91 -29.77
C SER A 817 -21.37 -3.67 -31.04
N ALA A 818 -21.75 -4.35 -32.13
CA ALA A 818 -21.17 -4.13 -33.46
C ALA A 818 -21.73 -2.86 -34.16
N ASP A 819 -22.78 -2.28 -33.57
CA ASP A 819 -23.49 -1.08 -34.06
C ASP A 819 -22.96 0.23 -33.49
#